data_AF-A0A6H2ZV51-F1
#
_entry.id   AF-A0A6H2ZV51-F1
#
_cell.length_a   1.000
_cell.length_b   1.000
_cell.length_c   1.000
_cell.angle_alpha   90.00
_cell.angle_beta   90.00
_cell.angle_gamma   90.00
#
_symmetry.space_group_name_H-M   'P 1'
#
loop_
_entity.id
_entity.type
_entity.pdbx_description
1 polymer ?
#
loop_
_entity_poly.entity_id
_entity_poly.type
_entity_poly.pdbx_seq_one_letter_code
_entity_poly.pdbx_strand_id
1 'polypeptide(L)'
;MIIGFGNNVVSSLAADITATQTTIQVMPGAGALFAGLLTYDYANDSNSLKVYAKITLTDAKETVFEVCHLTAVNNDMLTVVRGQEGTAAKGWSLNDVIANFATRGSENQFVQIEQLQSGHYTSAVAGGTANGLTLALPATFFLNGSTEWALKTPILIYPTLNNTGASTLQLTMGGRVMGTYPLVKGSNTALRAGDIVAKNPFLAVFNADQGRFIVLNPTTDVGSVRSVNAIGPDAGGNVALPLYGLGMGPQHKDDAYSNIAQFYRVNGTSVSSPGNGVYGVVSLPCDGGPSGSYLAIQANGIAYIGWSNTPANGVLWTQVYTAKNPPTAADINAADVRNNFAARMGVSRVLTGNNAPTSAGMWSVENSSWAGTTWGSLICTTNSSDLSTKPDNQKFLHYLQITHEAGGKAGLRTAINVNGTFSGWNRVYTTDYKPTAADVGAVAKAGDTMTGQLIAPSVATTPGAIPWGAGLFSEQLNNQAPFFQPNWQWPVTSGSVYVPIVKGVSTRQGQGYPTAVSFGYLLSGTQSFAQACIHVKGDNADFNWRFDANSGNFYCPGGVYAAGAIFHVDGNITGNIWGGYLSNWLNNQFVARDNNINTRATWDYVNQNFVRDIRLASRGEIITDGALTEAPWGAVITGGNGNEGDQVGIMLFRYLQKNVNGNWYTVAYA
;
A
#
# COMPACT_ATOMS: atom_id res chain seq x y z
N MET A 1 37.52 -4.81 18.77
CA MET A 1 36.32 -5.66 18.91
C MET A 1 35.34 -5.24 17.82
N ILE A 2 34.75 -6.18 17.11
CA ILE A 2 33.75 -5.90 16.07
C ILE A 2 32.34 -6.04 16.64
N ILE A 3 31.38 -5.38 16.00
CA ILE A 3 29.97 -5.53 16.33
C ILE A 3 29.40 -6.75 15.60
N GLY A 4 28.72 -7.61 16.34
CA GLY A 4 27.91 -8.67 15.79
C GLY A 4 26.46 -8.22 15.64
N PHE A 5 25.83 -8.67 14.56
CA PHE A 5 24.49 -8.26 14.16
C PHE A 5 23.75 -9.45 13.55
N GLY A 6 22.47 -9.60 13.86
CA GLY A 6 21.65 -10.73 13.41
C GLY A 6 20.37 -10.28 12.73
N ASN A 7 19.80 -11.17 11.93
CA ASN A 7 18.56 -10.88 11.19
C ASN A 7 17.35 -10.90 12.13
N ASN A 8 16.81 -9.71 12.44
CA ASN A 8 15.56 -9.52 13.19
C ASN A 8 15.54 -10.30 14.53
N VAL A 9 16.65 -10.33 15.26
CA VAL A 9 16.74 -11.06 16.54
C VAL A 9 15.94 -10.33 17.62
N VAL A 10 14.85 -10.94 18.06
CA VAL A 10 13.92 -10.43 19.08
C VAL A 10 13.50 -11.56 20.02
N SER A 11 13.35 -11.27 21.31
CA SER A 11 12.75 -12.14 22.32
C SER A 11 12.13 -11.30 23.43
N SER A 12 11.76 -11.96 24.52
CA SER A 12 11.27 -11.35 25.76
C SER A 12 12.06 -11.83 26.97
N LEU A 13 12.02 -11.04 28.03
CA LEU A 13 12.56 -11.43 29.33
C LEU A 13 11.75 -12.57 29.95
N ALA A 14 12.45 -13.55 30.54
CA ALA A 14 11.84 -14.69 31.25
C ALA A 14 11.68 -14.47 32.76
N ALA A 15 12.12 -13.32 33.28
CA ALA A 15 11.95 -12.90 34.67
C ALA A 15 12.14 -11.38 34.78
N ASP A 16 11.63 -10.79 35.86
CA ASP A 16 11.95 -9.41 36.23
C ASP A 16 13.45 -9.26 36.46
N ILE A 17 14.03 -8.17 35.98
CA ILE A 17 15.43 -7.80 36.21
C ILE A 17 15.53 -6.41 36.82
N THR A 18 16.57 -6.21 37.62
CA THR A 18 16.94 -4.94 38.25
C THR A 18 17.99 -4.20 37.42
N ALA A 19 18.22 -2.93 37.74
CA ALA A 19 19.23 -2.09 37.07
C ALA A 19 20.68 -2.57 37.28
N THR A 20 20.94 -3.39 38.30
CA THR A 20 22.30 -3.86 38.64
C THR A 20 22.61 -5.25 38.09
N GLN A 21 21.61 -6.00 37.62
CA GLN A 21 21.84 -7.33 37.06
C GLN A 21 22.54 -7.25 35.71
N THR A 22 23.67 -7.94 35.59
CA THR A 22 24.45 -8.08 34.35
C THR A 22 24.21 -9.41 33.65
N THR A 23 23.39 -10.28 34.23
CA THR A 23 22.91 -11.52 33.62
C THR A 23 21.40 -11.43 33.42
N ILE A 24 20.95 -11.60 32.20
CA ILE A 24 19.54 -11.46 31.80
C ILE A 24 19.05 -12.79 31.24
N GLN A 25 17.96 -13.31 31.79
CA GLN A 25 17.34 -14.54 31.29
C GLN A 25 16.30 -14.20 30.21
N VAL A 26 16.43 -14.82 29.05
CA VAL A 26 15.43 -14.74 27.97
C VAL A 26 14.52 -15.96 27.97
N MET A 27 13.41 -15.89 27.23
CA MET A 27 12.47 -17.00 27.11
C MET A 27 13.17 -18.30 26.68
N PRO A 28 12.75 -19.47 27.20
CA PRO A 28 13.40 -20.74 26.91
C PRO A 28 13.61 -20.99 25.41
N GLY A 29 14.84 -21.35 25.03
CA GLY A 29 15.25 -21.61 23.65
C GLY A 29 15.65 -20.36 22.84
N ALA A 30 15.42 -19.15 23.35
CA ALA A 30 15.78 -17.92 22.63
C ALA A 30 17.27 -17.57 22.73
N GLY A 31 18.00 -18.11 23.71
CA GLY A 31 19.43 -17.82 23.90
C GLY A 31 20.28 -18.15 22.68
N ALA A 32 19.93 -19.21 21.93
CA ALA A 32 20.62 -19.59 20.69
C ALA A 32 20.63 -18.48 19.64
N LEU A 33 19.56 -17.67 19.55
CA LEU A 33 19.48 -16.54 18.62
C LEU A 33 20.49 -15.44 19.00
N PHE A 34 20.60 -15.14 20.29
CA PHE A 34 21.56 -14.16 20.81
C PHE A 34 23.01 -14.67 20.77
N ALA A 35 23.24 -15.97 20.91
CA ALA A 35 24.56 -16.57 20.74
C ALA A 35 25.07 -16.37 19.30
N GLY A 36 24.17 -16.45 18.31
CA GLY A 36 24.48 -16.12 16.92
C GLY A 36 25.03 -14.71 16.71
N LEU A 37 24.60 -13.75 17.53
CA LEU A 37 25.10 -12.37 17.49
C LEU A 37 26.56 -12.23 17.94
N LEU A 38 27.15 -13.25 18.57
CA LEU A 38 28.54 -13.25 19.00
C LEU A 38 29.45 -14.01 18.01
N THR A 39 28.96 -14.25 16.80
CA THR A 39 29.67 -14.92 15.71
C THR A 39 29.74 -14.04 14.46
N TYR A 40 30.55 -14.44 13.48
CA TYR A 40 30.68 -13.78 12.18
C TYR A 40 31.04 -14.80 11.10
N ASP A 41 30.54 -14.59 9.87
CA ASP A 41 30.59 -15.61 8.81
C ASP A 41 31.89 -15.63 7.99
N TYR A 42 32.85 -14.76 8.29
CA TYR A 42 34.09 -14.61 7.51
C TYR A 42 35.32 -14.81 8.40
N ALA A 43 35.96 -15.97 8.32
CA ALA A 43 37.17 -16.25 9.08
C ALA A 43 38.43 -15.70 8.38
N ASN A 44 39.37 -15.18 9.17
CA ASN A 44 40.74 -14.95 8.75
C ASN A 44 41.65 -15.61 9.80
N ASP A 45 42.29 -16.73 9.44
CA ASP A 45 43.12 -17.51 10.37
C ASP A 45 44.31 -16.71 10.92
N SER A 46 44.73 -15.66 10.20
CA SER A 46 45.81 -14.76 10.63
C SER A 46 45.30 -13.60 11.50
N ASN A 47 44.00 -13.43 11.70
CA ASN A 47 43.43 -12.33 12.48
C ASN A 47 42.09 -12.73 13.13
N SER A 48 42.17 -13.13 14.41
CA SER A 48 40.97 -13.37 15.22
C SER A 48 40.38 -12.06 15.73
N LEU A 49 39.08 -11.87 15.52
CA LEU A 49 38.35 -10.68 15.95
C LEU A 49 37.41 -11.05 17.10
N LYS A 50 37.54 -10.35 18.23
CA LYS A 50 36.54 -10.43 19.31
C LYS A 50 35.25 -9.74 18.86
N VAL A 51 34.12 -10.34 19.23
CA VAL A 51 32.77 -9.87 18.89
C VAL A 51 32.02 -9.49 20.16
N TYR A 52 31.19 -8.47 20.06
CA TYR A 52 30.12 -8.18 21.02
C TYR A 52 28.90 -7.75 20.22
N ALA A 53 27.70 -7.87 20.80
CA ALA A 53 26.49 -7.38 20.15
C ALA A 53 25.85 -6.26 20.95
N LYS A 54 25.03 -5.46 20.29
CA LYS A 54 24.21 -4.43 20.95
C LYS A 54 22.78 -4.92 21.02
N ILE A 55 22.24 -5.00 22.22
CA ILE A 55 20.85 -5.40 22.43
C ILE A 55 20.12 -4.29 23.17
N THR A 56 18.86 -4.10 22.83
CA THR A 56 18.00 -3.07 23.40
C THR A 56 16.91 -3.75 24.21
N LEU A 57 16.78 -3.34 25.46
CA LEU A 57 15.64 -3.65 26.32
C LEU A 57 14.62 -2.53 26.15
N THR A 58 13.35 -2.88 26.01
CA THR A 58 12.29 -1.90 25.83
C THR A 58 10.96 -2.43 26.37
N ASP A 59 10.09 -1.53 26.82
CA ASP A 59 8.76 -1.91 27.28
C ASP A 59 7.91 -2.39 26.09
N ALA A 60 6.82 -3.11 26.35
CA ALA A 60 5.98 -3.68 25.30
C ALA A 60 5.41 -2.66 24.28
N LYS A 61 5.46 -1.35 24.58
CA LYS A 61 5.01 -0.26 23.70
C LYS A 61 6.17 0.53 23.05
N GLU A 62 7.41 0.15 23.31
CA GLU A 62 8.62 0.81 22.82
C GLU A 62 8.71 2.30 23.18
N THR A 63 8.21 2.68 24.36
CA THR A 63 8.19 4.05 24.87
C THR A 63 9.46 4.42 25.63
N VAL A 64 10.14 3.44 26.22
CA VAL A 64 11.39 3.63 26.96
C VAL A 64 12.34 2.50 26.61
N PHE A 65 13.62 2.81 26.39
CA PHE A 65 14.63 1.83 26.03
C PHE A 65 15.94 1.96 26.83
N GLU A 66 16.66 0.85 26.92
CA GLU A 66 18.03 0.76 27.42
C GLU A 66 18.87 -0.06 26.44
N VAL A 67 20.02 0.48 26.04
CA VAL A 67 20.98 -0.24 25.20
C VAL A 67 21.99 -0.94 26.10
N CYS A 68 22.23 -2.21 25.83
CA CYS A 68 23.20 -3.06 26.51
C CYS A 68 24.19 -3.63 25.50
N HIS A 69 25.43 -3.91 25.94
CA HIS A 69 26.38 -4.68 25.15
C HIS A 69 26.37 -6.14 25.61
N LEU A 70 25.95 -7.05 24.74
CA LEU A 70 26.03 -8.50 24.95
C LEU A 70 27.47 -8.97 24.75
N THR A 71 28.02 -9.69 25.73
CA THR A 71 29.41 -10.15 25.71
C THR A 71 29.54 -11.67 25.82
N ALA A 72 28.55 -12.37 26.35
CA ALA A 72 28.51 -13.83 26.40
C ALA A 72 27.07 -14.36 26.47
N VAL A 73 26.88 -15.60 26.03
CA VAL A 73 25.60 -16.33 26.15
C VAL A 73 25.89 -17.73 26.68
N ASN A 74 25.12 -18.17 27.69
CA ASN A 74 25.17 -19.52 28.23
C ASN A 74 23.74 -20.06 28.36
N ASN A 75 23.36 -20.99 27.47
CA ASN A 75 21.96 -21.38 27.28
C ASN A 75 21.07 -20.13 27.07
N ASP A 76 20.01 -19.96 27.85
CA ASP A 76 19.10 -18.80 27.80
C ASP A 76 19.53 -17.63 28.72
N MET A 77 20.76 -17.66 29.25
CA MET A 77 21.32 -16.59 30.07
C MET A 77 22.29 -15.72 29.25
N LEU A 78 21.95 -14.44 29.11
CA LEU A 78 22.75 -13.43 28.44
C LEU A 78 23.62 -12.68 29.46
N THR A 79 24.91 -12.52 29.19
CA THR A 79 25.81 -11.65 29.98
C THR A 79 26.00 -10.33 29.26
N VAL A 80 25.69 -9.23 29.94
CA VAL A 80 25.63 -7.90 29.35
C VAL A 80 26.33 -6.83 30.17
N VAL A 81 26.81 -5.80 29.48
CA VAL A 81 27.15 -4.50 30.06
C VAL A 81 25.95 -3.56 29.88
N ARG A 82 25.36 -3.10 30.99
CA ARG A 82 24.12 -2.31 31.04
C ARG A 82 24.35 -0.83 30.73
N GLY A 83 23.28 -0.09 30.39
CA GLY A 83 23.29 1.38 30.28
C GLY A 83 24.33 1.97 29.32
N GLN A 84 24.37 1.47 28.08
CA GLN A 84 25.30 1.91 27.04
C GLN A 84 24.68 3.00 26.15
N GLU A 85 25.51 3.64 25.32
CA GLU A 85 25.10 4.69 24.37
C GLU A 85 24.34 5.89 24.97
N GLY A 86 24.62 6.21 26.24
CA GLY A 86 23.96 7.30 26.95
C GLY A 86 22.59 6.93 27.52
N THR A 87 22.18 5.66 27.43
CA THR A 87 21.00 5.14 28.14
C THR A 87 21.37 4.80 29.59
N ALA A 88 20.38 4.87 30.50
CA ALA A 88 20.57 4.50 31.90
C ALA A 88 20.10 3.06 32.15
N ALA A 89 20.82 2.32 32.98
CA ALA A 89 20.41 0.99 33.41
C ALA A 89 19.13 1.06 34.26
N LYS A 90 18.13 0.21 33.95
CA LYS A 90 16.81 0.22 34.61
C LYS A 90 16.33 -1.18 34.97
N GLY A 91 15.28 -1.25 35.80
CA GLY A 91 14.53 -2.48 35.99
C GLY A 91 13.59 -2.74 34.80
N TRP A 92 13.44 -4.00 34.41
CA TRP A 92 12.57 -4.44 33.32
C TRP A 92 11.74 -5.62 33.81
N SER A 93 10.50 -5.71 33.36
CA SER A 93 9.54 -6.70 33.82
C SER A 93 9.59 -7.96 32.95
N LEU A 94 9.10 -9.07 33.50
CA LEU A 94 8.78 -10.27 32.74
C LEU A 94 7.97 -9.90 31.47
N ASN A 95 8.31 -10.54 30.35
CA ASN A 95 7.75 -10.32 29.02
C ASN A 95 8.14 -9.00 28.32
N ASP A 96 8.88 -8.09 28.96
CA ASP A 96 9.44 -6.94 28.24
C ASP A 96 10.40 -7.38 27.13
N VAL A 97 10.51 -6.56 26.10
CA VAL A 97 11.17 -6.93 24.84
C VAL A 97 12.68 -6.77 24.97
N ILE A 98 13.42 -7.73 24.42
CA ILE A 98 14.86 -7.67 24.25
C ILE A 98 15.23 -8.03 22.80
N ALA A 99 15.94 -7.14 22.12
CA ALA A 99 16.18 -7.28 20.68
C ALA A 99 17.52 -6.70 20.22
N ASN A 100 18.07 -7.20 19.12
CA ASN A 100 19.22 -6.60 18.44
C ASN A 100 18.76 -5.49 17.46
N PHE A 101 18.18 -4.42 18.01
CA PHE A 101 17.79 -3.27 17.21
C PHE A 101 18.99 -2.48 16.70
N ALA A 102 18.84 -1.87 15.52
CA ALA A 102 19.78 -0.89 15.02
C ALA A 102 19.77 0.34 15.94
N THR A 103 20.94 0.71 16.44
CA THR A 103 21.18 1.86 17.32
C THR A 103 22.13 2.83 16.62
N ARG A 104 22.14 4.11 17.02
CA ARG A 104 23.08 5.08 16.45
C ARG A 104 24.52 4.57 16.56
N GLY A 105 24.89 3.96 17.68
CA GLY A 105 26.23 3.42 17.82
C GLY A 105 26.46 2.12 17.06
N SER A 106 25.45 1.31 16.71
CA SER A 106 25.68 0.20 15.76
C SER A 106 25.96 0.73 14.36
N GLU A 107 25.16 1.67 13.89
CA GLU A 107 25.32 2.27 12.55
C GLU A 107 26.62 3.06 12.41
N ASN A 108 27.01 3.82 13.44
CA ASN A 108 28.27 4.58 13.43
C ASN A 108 29.54 3.71 13.44
N GLN A 109 29.43 2.41 13.70
CA GLN A 109 30.57 1.49 13.67
C GLN A 109 30.81 0.89 12.28
N PHE A 110 29.87 1.00 11.36
CA PHE A 110 30.11 0.64 9.97
C PHE A 110 31.00 1.68 9.29
N VAL A 111 31.99 1.20 8.54
CA VAL A 111 32.90 2.07 7.79
C VAL A 111 32.16 2.69 6.62
N GLN A 112 32.10 4.02 6.60
CA GLN A 112 31.52 4.78 5.49
C GLN A 112 32.53 5.04 4.38
N ILE A 113 32.05 5.33 3.17
CA ILE A 113 32.92 5.57 2.01
C ILE A 113 33.87 6.75 2.23
N GLU A 114 33.41 7.84 2.85
CA GLU A 114 34.23 9.00 3.19
C GLU A 114 35.29 8.66 4.24
N GLN A 115 34.97 7.79 5.20
CA GLN A 115 35.95 7.31 6.20
C GLN A 115 37.04 6.47 5.53
N LEU A 116 36.68 5.65 4.54
CA LEU A 116 37.65 4.88 3.77
C LEU A 116 38.52 5.80 2.89
N GLN A 117 37.90 6.71 2.14
CA GLN A 117 38.59 7.62 1.21
C GLN A 117 39.51 8.63 1.93
N SER A 118 39.12 9.10 3.11
CA SER A 118 39.94 9.99 3.93
C SER A 118 41.04 9.27 4.72
N GLY A 119 41.06 7.94 4.73
CA GLY A 119 41.97 7.16 5.57
C GLY A 119 41.71 7.39 7.06
N HIS A 120 40.45 7.54 7.47
CA HIS A 120 40.04 7.92 8.84
C HIS A 120 40.64 7.02 9.95
N TYR A 121 40.85 5.74 9.63
CA TYR A 121 41.38 4.75 10.56
C TYR A 121 42.88 4.43 10.34
N THR A 122 43.48 4.94 9.27
CA THR A 122 44.81 4.54 8.80
C THR A 122 45.73 5.71 8.45
N SER A 123 45.29 6.94 8.65
CA SER A 123 46.09 8.13 8.39
C SER A 123 45.86 9.22 9.42
N ALA A 124 46.89 10.01 9.68
CA ALA A 124 46.77 11.23 10.48
C ALA A 124 47.98 12.15 10.28
N VAL A 125 47.78 13.42 10.64
CA VAL A 125 48.85 14.42 10.72
C VAL A 125 49.63 14.18 12.01
N ALA A 126 50.95 14.05 11.91
CA ALA A 126 51.81 13.82 13.07
C ALA A 126 51.93 15.10 13.91
N GLY A 127 51.60 14.97 15.20
CA GLY A 127 51.95 15.94 16.23
C GLY A 127 53.33 15.66 16.84
N GLY A 128 53.62 16.29 17.98
CA GLY A 128 54.83 16.05 18.76
C GLY A 128 56.02 16.91 18.33
N THR A 129 57.22 16.31 18.34
CA THR A 129 58.49 16.98 18.01
C THR A 129 59.10 16.40 16.73
N ALA A 130 60.15 17.05 16.20
CA ALA A 130 60.86 16.61 14.98
C ALA A 130 61.29 15.13 14.97
N ASN A 131 61.66 14.58 16.14
CA ASN A 131 62.12 13.19 16.28
C ASN A 131 61.19 12.34 17.17
N GLY A 132 60.15 12.94 17.76
CA GLY A 132 59.20 12.27 18.64
C GLY A 132 57.79 12.54 18.15
N LEU A 133 57.39 11.84 17.10
CA LEU A 133 56.10 12.01 16.45
C LEU A 133 55.00 11.39 17.32
N THR A 134 53.82 11.99 17.32
CA THR A 134 52.63 11.45 17.99
C THR A 134 51.49 11.26 16.99
N LEU A 135 50.82 10.11 17.06
CA LEU A 135 49.69 9.77 16.19
C LEU A 135 48.52 9.24 17.02
N ALA A 136 47.32 9.72 16.74
CA ALA A 136 46.09 9.23 17.35
C ALA A 136 45.15 8.68 16.27
N LEU A 137 44.75 7.42 16.42
CA LEU A 137 43.81 6.75 15.54
C LEU A 137 42.55 6.30 16.30
N PRO A 138 41.35 6.42 15.72
CA PRO A 138 40.14 5.84 16.30
C PRO A 138 40.22 4.32 16.39
N ALA A 139 39.68 3.72 17.46
CA ALA A 139 39.62 2.26 17.60
C ALA A 139 38.54 1.82 18.60
N THR A 140 38.01 0.61 18.40
CA THR A 140 37.04 -0.06 19.29
C THR A 140 37.63 -1.29 19.99
N PHE A 141 38.95 -1.47 19.93
CA PHE A 141 39.66 -2.60 20.55
C PHE A 141 39.47 -2.71 22.06
N PHE A 142 39.23 -1.58 22.74
CA PHE A 142 39.18 -1.50 24.21
C PHE A 142 37.77 -1.45 24.80
N LEU A 143 36.73 -1.63 23.99
CA LEU A 143 35.35 -1.70 24.48
C LEU A 143 35.16 -2.94 25.37
N ASN A 144 34.22 -2.83 26.32
CA ASN A 144 33.84 -3.88 27.28
C ASN A 144 35.03 -4.52 28.03
N GLY A 145 36.05 -3.72 28.36
CA GLY A 145 37.19 -4.17 29.16
C GLY A 145 38.26 -4.96 28.39
N SER A 146 38.16 -5.06 27.06
CA SER A 146 39.19 -5.69 26.24
C SER A 146 40.53 -4.93 26.31
N THR A 147 41.63 -5.66 26.36
CA THR A 147 43.01 -5.10 26.36
C THR A 147 43.80 -5.43 25.10
N GLU A 148 43.25 -6.29 24.24
CA GLU A 148 43.90 -6.73 23.00
C GLU A 148 43.74 -5.69 21.90
N TRP A 149 44.76 -5.56 21.06
CA TRP A 149 44.77 -4.69 19.89
C TRP A 149 45.69 -5.25 18.83
N ALA A 150 45.45 -4.87 17.58
CA ALA A 150 46.34 -5.19 16.46
C ALA A 150 46.33 -4.06 15.45
N LEU A 151 47.49 -3.79 14.84
CA LEU A 151 47.63 -2.87 13.73
C LEU A 151 48.40 -3.59 12.62
N LYS A 152 47.68 -4.09 11.62
CA LYS A 152 48.26 -4.84 10.47
C LYS A 152 48.16 -4.09 9.14
N THR A 153 47.51 -2.94 9.13
CA THR A 153 47.43 -2.07 7.95
C THR A 153 48.60 -1.09 7.94
N PRO A 154 49.18 -0.77 6.77
CA PRO A 154 50.06 0.38 6.64
C PRO A 154 49.33 1.65 7.09
N ILE A 155 50.06 2.55 7.75
CA ILE A 155 49.56 3.87 8.13
C ILE A 155 50.24 4.95 7.29
N LEU A 156 49.46 5.91 6.81
CA LEU A 156 49.94 7.08 6.08
C LEU A 156 50.08 8.25 7.05
N ILE A 157 51.31 8.72 7.24
CA ILE A 157 51.62 9.77 8.21
C ILE A 157 51.97 11.05 7.47
N TYR A 158 51.30 12.15 7.82
CA TYR A 158 51.63 13.49 7.31
C TYR A 158 52.49 14.23 8.34
N PRO A 159 53.82 14.26 8.20
CA PRO A 159 54.69 14.94 9.16
C PRO A 159 54.51 16.46 9.11
N THR A 160 54.61 17.12 10.26
CA THR A 160 54.57 18.59 10.35
C THR A 160 55.96 19.24 10.42
N LEU A 161 56.99 18.45 10.76
CA LEU A 161 58.37 18.87 10.93
C LEU A 161 59.33 17.92 10.20
N ASN A 162 60.48 18.43 9.78
CA ASN A 162 61.59 17.59 9.31
C ASN A 162 62.23 16.90 10.50
N ASN A 163 62.60 15.62 10.35
CA ASN A 163 63.40 14.98 11.39
C ASN A 163 64.86 15.44 11.33
N THR A 164 65.51 15.47 12.48
CA THR A 164 66.94 15.84 12.62
C THR A 164 67.81 14.66 13.00
N GLY A 165 67.23 13.47 13.17
CA GLY A 165 67.94 12.23 13.47
C GLY A 165 67.01 11.04 13.64
N ALA A 166 67.42 10.07 14.45
CA ALA A 166 66.62 8.91 14.80
C ALA A 166 65.28 9.35 15.40
N SER A 167 64.18 8.77 14.92
CA SER A 167 62.83 9.22 15.25
C SER A 167 61.99 8.09 15.85
N THR A 168 61.01 8.44 16.66
CA THR A 168 60.03 7.53 17.26
C THR A 168 58.61 7.99 16.96
N LEU A 169 57.66 7.06 17.00
CA LEU A 169 56.23 7.30 16.89
C LEU A 169 55.51 6.80 18.16
N GLN A 170 54.88 7.72 18.91
CA GLN A 170 53.93 7.35 19.96
C GLN A 170 52.55 7.12 19.33
N LEU A 171 52.08 5.87 19.39
CA LEU A 171 50.78 5.48 18.87
C LEU A 171 49.72 5.51 19.98
N THR A 172 48.66 6.26 19.74
CA THR A 172 47.45 6.27 20.57
C THR A 172 46.29 5.72 19.76
N MET A 173 45.57 4.73 20.30
CA MET A 173 44.39 4.14 19.64
C MET A 173 43.21 4.18 20.59
N GLY A 174 42.05 4.68 20.12
CA GLY A 174 40.83 4.74 20.94
C GLY A 174 41.01 5.48 22.27
N GLY A 175 41.87 6.52 22.29
CA GLY A 175 42.17 7.30 23.50
C GLY A 175 43.20 6.68 24.44
N ARG A 176 43.74 5.49 24.15
CA ARG A 176 44.76 4.82 24.98
C ARG A 176 46.12 4.81 24.27
N VAL A 177 47.20 5.12 25.01
CA VAL A 177 48.56 5.03 24.49
C VAL A 177 48.99 3.57 24.40
N MET A 178 49.37 3.12 23.20
CA MET A 178 49.82 1.75 22.95
C MET A 178 51.30 1.58 23.26
N GLY A 179 52.08 2.62 22.97
CA GLY A 179 53.51 2.68 23.21
C GLY A 179 54.19 3.73 22.35
N THR A 180 55.50 3.88 22.57
CA THR A 180 56.39 4.71 21.76
C THR A 180 57.39 3.80 21.07
N TYR A 181 57.33 3.78 19.74
CA TYR A 181 58.03 2.81 18.91
C TYR A 181 59.07 3.49 18.01
N PRO A 182 60.25 2.92 17.79
CA PRO A 182 61.22 3.46 16.83
C PRO A 182 60.67 3.46 15.39
N LEU A 183 60.96 4.52 14.65
CA LEU A 183 60.82 4.57 13.19
C LEU A 183 62.15 4.17 12.56
N VAL A 184 62.12 3.16 11.70
CA VAL A 184 63.31 2.61 11.03
C VAL A 184 63.08 2.46 9.53
N LYS A 185 64.16 2.39 8.76
CA LYS A 185 64.16 2.03 7.34
C LYS A 185 64.86 0.69 7.09
N GLY A 186 64.47 0.01 6.02
CA GLY A 186 64.96 -1.33 5.72
C GLY A 186 64.55 -2.32 6.81
N SER A 187 65.47 -3.20 7.22
CA SER A 187 65.19 -4.21 8.27
C SER A 187 65.23 -3.65 9.70
N ASN A 188 66.14 -2.72 10.00
CA ASN A 188 66.30 -2.11 11.34
C ASN A 188 67.21 -0.87 11.37
N THR A 189 67.29 -0.09 10.31
CA THR A 189 68.20 1.07 10.29
C THR A 189 67.48 2.29 10.85
N ALA A 190 68.01 2.94 11.88
CA ALA A 190 67.45 4.20 12.38
C ALA A 190 67.38 5.27 11.27
N LEU A 191 66.34 6.10 11.31
CA LEU A 191 66.24 7.24 10.42
C LEU A 191 67.37 8.25 10.68
N ARG A 192 67.77 8.95 9.62
CA ARG A 192 68.75 10.03 9.62
C ARG A 192 68.05 11.36 9.36
N ALA A 193 68.72 12.47 9.66
CA ALA A 193 68.20 13.80 9.36
C ALA A 193 67.76 13.90 7.88
N GLY A 194 66.54 14.38 7.65
CA GLY A 194 65.97 14.54 6.31
C GLY A 194 65.28 13.29 5.73
N ASP A 195 65.27 12.15 6.42
CA ASP A 195 64.47 10.97 6.00
C ASP A 195 62.95 11.23 6.13
N ILE A 196 62.54 12.14 7.00
CA ILE A 196 61.17 12.65 7.13
C ILE A 196 61.20 14.12 6.73
N VAL A 197 60.40 14.48 5.73
CA VAL A 197 60.26 15.85 5.24
C VAL A 197 58.84 16.34 5.56
N ALA A 198 58.73 17.49 6.23
CA ALA A 198 57.48 18.13 6.59
C ALA A 198 56.55 18.24 5.37
N LYS A 199 55.26 17.97 5.60
CA LYS A 199 54.16 17.95 4.62
C LYS A 199 54.25 16.86 3.54
N ASN A 200 55.37 16.14 3.43
CA ASN A 200 55.47 14.99 2.54
C ASN A 200 55.05 13.72 3.28
N PRO A 201 53.91 13.11 2.92
CA PRO A 201 53.45 11.92 3.62
C PRO A 201 54.36 10.73 3.37
N PHE A 202 54.49 9.87 4.37
CA PHE A 202 55.20 8.60 4.26
C PHE A 202 54.36 7.46 4.81
N LEU A 203 54.59 6.25 4.28
CA LEU A 203 53.95 5.03 4.75
C LEU A 203 54.82 4.38 5.83
N ALA A 204 54.20 3.97 6.93
CA ALA A 204 54.83 3.19 7.96
C ALA A 204 54.03 1.91 8.24
N VAL A 205 54.73 0.78 8.42
CA VAL A 205 54.12 -0.51 8.76
C VAL A 205 54.59 -0.92 10.15
N PHE A 206 53.66 -1.30 11.02
CA PHE A 206 53.98 -1.75 12.36
C PHE A 206 54.44 -3.21 12.35
N ASN A 207 55.63 -3.48 12.87
CA ASN A 207 56.09 -4.82 13.18
C ASN A 207 55.98 -5.04 14.69
N ALA A 208 54.92 -5.74 15.10
CA ALA A 208 54.61 -5.99 16.50
C ALA A 208 55.69 -6.86 17.19
N ASP A 209 56.19 -7.90 16.52
CA ASP A 209 57.20 -8.81 17.07
C ASP A 209 58.52 -8.11 17.37
N GLN A 210 58.83 -7.06 16.60
CA GLN A 210 60.06 -6.28 16.74
C GLN A 210 59.86 -4.93 17.44
N GLY A 211 58.62 -4.60 17.82
CA GLY A 211 58.25 -3.36 18.50
C GLY A 211 58.67 -2.09 17.78
N ARG A 212 58.49 -2.00 16.46
CA ARG A 212 58.95 -0.86 15.64
C ARG A 212 58.08 -0.60 14.42
N PHE A 213 58.19 0.61 13.87
CA PHE A 213 57.60 0.96 12.58
C PHE A 213 58.66 0.99 11.49
N ILE A 214 58.40 0.28 10.39
CA ILE A 214 59.23 0.29 9.19
C ILE A 214 58.65 1.32 8.22
N VAL A 215 59.44 2.34 7.90
CA VAL A 215 59.10 3.35 6.90
C VAL A 215 59.36 2.78 5.50
N LEU A 216 58.32 2.79 4.68
CA LEU A 216 58.38 2.38 3.28
C LEU A 216 58.68 3.60 2.40
N ASN A 217 59.58 3.43 1.42
CA ASN A 217 60.08 4.49 0.56
C ASN A 217 60.77 5.66 1.31
N PRO A 218 61.78 5.39 2.16
CA PRO A 218 62.59 6.47 2.73
C PRO A 218 63.31 7.18 1.57
N THR A 219 63.12 8.49 1.46
CA THR A 219 63.48 9.36 0.32
C THR A 219 64.98 9.48 0.01
N THR A 220 65.83 8.55 0.47
CA THR A 220 67.24 8.46 0.08
C THR A 220 67.54 7.03 -0.37
N ASP A 221 67.71 6.87 -1.68
CA ASP A 221 68.08 5.65 -2.38
C ASP A 221 69.21 4.87 -1.70
N VAL A 222 68.93 3.65 -1.25
CA VAL A 222 69.91 2.55 -1.29
C VAL A 222 69.16 1.24 -1.55
N GLY A 223 68.85 0.99 -2.83
CA GLY A 223 68.10 -0.18 -3.30
C GLY A 223 68.39 -0.57 -4.76
N SER A 224 69.66 -0.77 -5.08
CA SER A 224 70.19 -1.72 -6.09
C SER A 224 69.56 -1.81 -7.50
N VAL A 225 70.25 -1.20 -8.47
CA VAL A 225 70.70 -1.92 -9.69
C VAL A 225 72.22 -1.77 -9.76
N ARG A 226 72.97 -2.87 -9.54
CA ARG A 226 74.45 -2.88 -9.52
C ARG A 226 75.12 -3.56 -10.71
N SER A 227 74.37 -3.96 -11.73
CA SER A 227 74.94 -4.47 -12.97
C SER A 227 73.91 -4.51 -14.08
N VAL A 228 74.28 -3.98 -15.25
CA VAL A 228 73.73 -4.45 -16.52
C VAL A 228 74.93 -4.70 -17.43
N ASN A 229 75.07 -5.95 -17.89
CA ASN A 229 75.95 -6.42 -18.97
C ASN A 229 77.46 -6.53 -18.75
N ALA A 230 77.87 -7.39 -17.80
CA ALA A 230 78.97 -8.38 -17.91
C ALA A 230 80.23 -8.09 -18.76
N ILE A 231 80.71 -6.84 -18.87
CA ILE A 231 81.99 -6.52 -19.52
C ILE A 231 82.83 -5.73 -18.51
N GLY A 232 83.91 -6.35 -18.03
CA GLY A 232 84.87 -5.70 -17.16
C GLY A 232 85.79 -4.76 -17.94
N PRO A 233 86.21 -3.62 -17.35
CA PRO A 233 87.22 -2.77 -17.95
C PRO A 233 88.59 -3.48 -18.02
N ASP A 234 89.45 -3.03 -18.93
CA ASP A 234 90.85 -3.44 -18.91
C ASP A 234 91.58 -2.92 -17.65
N ALA A 235 92.84 -3.33 -17.45
CA ALA A 235 93.64 -2.94 -16.29
C ALA A 235 93.87 -1.41 -16.15
N GLY A 236 93.48 -0.61 -17.15
CA GLY A 236 93.53 0.86 -17.13
C GLY A 236 92.17 1.54 -16.97
N GLY A 237 91.06 0.79 -16.84
CA GLY A 237 89.73 1.36 -16.69
C GLY A 237 89.02 1.70 -18.01
N ASN A 238 89.58 1.34 -19.17
CA ASN A 238 88.95 1.61 -20.46
C ASN A 238 88.00 0.48 -20.87
N VAL A 239 86.90 0.86 -21.53
CA VAL A 239 85.92 -0.05 -22.12
C VAL A 239 85.87 0.22 -23.61
N ALA A 240 86.46 -0.64 -24.43
CA ALA A 240 86.36 -0.58 -25.88
C ALA A 240 85.16 -1.41 -26.37
N LEU A 241 84.18 -0.74 -26.99
CA LEU A 241 83.03 -1.39 -27.61
C LEU A 241 83.38 -1.88 -29.01
N PRO A 242 83.03 -3.13 -29.42
CA PRO A 242 83.13 -3.54 -30.81
C PRO A 242 82.06 -2.78 -31.61
N LEU A 243 82.51 -1.94 -32.54
CA LEU A 243 81.67 -1.02 -33.31
C LEU A 243 80.86 -1.80 -34.36
N TYR A 244 79.71 -2.34 -33.98
CA TYR A 244 78.71 -2.86 -34.92
C TYR A 244 77.46 -1.95 -34.92
N GLY A 245 77.18 -1.30 -36.05
CA GLY A 245 75.83 -0.84 -36.42
C GLY A 245 75.31 0.51 -35.89
N LEU A 246 75.96 1.16 -34.93
CA LEU A 246 75.60 2.52 -34.50
C LEU A 246 76.67 3.52 -34.99
N GLY A 247 76.32 4.37 -35.97
CA GLY A 247 77.15 5.50 -36.42
C GLY A 247 77.73 5.42 -37.85
N MET A 248 77.64 4.29 -38.56
CA MET A 248 78.22 4.11 -39.91
C MET A 248 77.31 4.57 -41.06
N GLY A 249 76.28 5.37 -40.77
CA GLY A 249 75.22 5.65 -41.74
C GLY A 249 74.48 4.37 -42.13
N PRO A 250 73.49 4.47 -43.03
CA PRO A 250 72.44 3.47 -43.01
C PRO A 250 72.61 2.47 -44.16
N GLN A 251 72.80 1.21 -43.80
CA GLN A 251 73.15 0.11 -44.70
C GLN A 251 71.91 -0.54 -45.31
N HIS A 252 71.81 -0.58 -46.65
CA HIS A 252 70.69 -1.22 -47.34
C HIS A 252 70.84 -2.74 -47.38
N LYS A 253 69.72 -3.46 -47.29
CA LYS A 253 69.61 -4.90 -47.51
C LYS A 253 68.55 -5.19 -48.58
N ASP A 254 68.86 -6.16 -49.42
CA ASP A 254 67.95 -6.63 -50.47
C ASP A 254 66.79 -7.47 -49.91
N ASP A 255 66.91 -7.98 -48.68
CA ASP A 255 65.85 -8.71 -47.96
C ASP A 255 65.69 -8.12 -46.54
N ALA A 256 64.44 -7.97 -46.10
CA ALA A 256 64.13 -7.60 -44.73
C ALA A 256 64.34 -8.75 -43.76
N TYR A 257 64.35 -10.00 -44.21
CA TYR A 257 64.73 -11.13 -43.38
C TYR A 257 66.22 -11.08 -43.04
N SER A 258 66.56 -11.27 -41.76
CA SER A 258 67.93 -11.44 -41.33
C SER A 258 68.00 -12.22 -40.03
N ASN A 259 68.81 -13.29 -40.02
CA ASN A 259 69.04 -14.09 -38.83
C ASN A 259 70.21 -13.60 -37.95
N ILE A 260 70.58 -12.32 -38.10
CA ILE A 260 71.65 -11.67 -37.34
C ILE A 260 71.02 -10.49 -36.59
N ALA A 261 71.41 -10.29 -35.33
CA ALA A 261 70.99 -9.11 -34.56
C ALA A 261 71.68 -7.86 -35.11
N GLN A 262 70.94 -6.99 -35.79
CA GLN A 262 71.51 -5.81 -36.45
C GLN A 262 70.48 -4.72 -36.76
N PHE A 263 70.99 -3.52 -37.04
CA PHE A 263 70.27 -2.37 -37.58
C PHE A 263 70.60 -2.19 -39.06
N TYR A 264 69.59 -2.04 -39.93
CA TYR A 264 69.77 -1.83 -41.37
C TYR A 264 68.58 -1.08 -41.97
N ARG A 265 68.60 -0.85 -43.28
CA ARG A 265 67.50 -0.32 -44.06
C ARG A 265 67.00 -1.29 -45.11
N VAL A 266 65.71 -1.25 -45.39
CA VAL A 266 65.08 -1.86 -46.57
C VAL A 266 64.20 -0.86 -47.30
N ASN A 267 63.84 -1.15 -48.54
CA ASN A 267 62.93 -0.33 -49.34
C ASN A 267 61.82 -1.18 -49.97
N GLY A 268 60.95 -0.56 -50.79
CA GLY A 268 59.85 -1.26 -51.46
C GLY A 268 60.27 -2.29 -52.51
N THR A 269 61.56 -2.33 -52.90
CA THR A 269 62.11 -3.36 -53.78
C THR A 269 62.79 -4.50 -53.02
N SER A 270 63.00 -4.34 -51.72
CA SER A 270 63.55 -5.41 -50.87
C SER A 270 62.53 -6.54 -50.70
N VAL A 271 63.01 -7.78 -50.73
CA VAL A 271 62.24 -8.97 -50.36
C VAL A 271 61.79 -8.85 -48.91
N SER A 272 60.60 -9.37 -48.59
CA SER A 272 60.02 -9.34 -47.23
C SER A 272 59.81 -7.94 -46.63
N SER A 273 59.81 -6.87 -47.42
CA SER A 273 59.62 -5.50 -46.92
C SER A 273 58.19 -5.28 -46.35
N PRO A 274 58.00 -4.42 -45.32
CA PRO A 274 56.66 -4.11 -44.79
C PRO A 274 55.70 -3.46 -45.80
N GLY A 275 56.21 -2.87 -46.88
CA GLY A 275 55.42 -2.25 -47.95
C GLY A 275 56.25 -1.35 -48.87
N ASN A 276 55.60 -0.47 -49.64
CA ASN A 276 56.23 0.36 -50.68
C ASN A 276 57.02 1.59 -50.17
N GLY A 277 57.67 1.49 -49.02
CA GLY A 277 58.38 2.58 -48.33
C GLY A 277 59.88 2.35 -48.16
N VAL A 278 60.56 3.27 -47.48
CA VAL A 278 61.92 3.07 -46.95
C VAL A 278 61.83 2.94 -45.44
N TYR A 279 62.38 1.86 -44.90
CA TYR A 279 62.27 1.51 -43.48
C TYR A 279 63.64 1.37 -42.85
N GLY A 280 63.83 1.93 -41.66
CA GLY A 280 64.87 1.48 -40.74
C GLY A 280 64.37 0.23 -40.02
N VAL A 281 65.14 -0.86 -40.10
CA VAL A 281 64.78 -2.17 -39.54
C VAL A 281 65.76 -2.54 -38.43
N VAL A 282 65.19 -3.01 -37.33
CA VAL A 282 65.90 -3.73 -36.26
C VAL A 282 65.56 -5.20 -36.42
N SER A 283 66.57 -6.06 -36.63
CA SER A 283 66.40 -7.52 -36.52
C SER A 283 66.89 -7.98 -35.15
N LEU A 284 66.06 -8.79 -34.48
CA LEU A 284 66.32 -9.40 -33.19
C LEU A 284 66.04 -10.91 -33.30
N PRO A 285 67.00 -11.71 -33.79
CA PRO A 285 66.91 -13.17 -33.75
C PRO A 285 66.74 -13.63 -32.30
N CYS A 286 65.74 -14.46 -32.02
CA CYS A 286 65.31 -14.74 -30.65
C CYS A 286 65.69 -16.13 -30.12
N ASP A 287 66.03 -17.10 -30.98
CA ASP A 287 66.24 -18.50 -30.56
C ASP A 287 67.40 -19.24 -31.26
N GLY A 288 68.19 -18.57 -32.11
CA GLY A 288 69.28 -19.20 -32.87
C GLY A 288 68.82 -20.12 -34.02
N GLY A 289 67.51 -20.36 -34.17
CA GLY A 289 66.87 -20.93 -35.36
C GLY A 289 66.58 -19.83 -36.40
N PRO A 290 65.81 -20.12 -37.46
CA PRO A 290 65.39 -19.07 -38.41
C PRO A 290 64.30 -18.13 -37.87
N SER A 291 64.02 -18.16 -36.56
CA SER A 291 63.00 -17.32 -35.93
C SER A 291 63.58 -15.97 -35.50
N GLY A 292 62.96 -14.90 -35.98
CA GLY A 292 63.39 -13.54 -35.67
C GLY A 292 62.22 -12.61 -35.42
N SER A 293 62.38 -11.70 -34.47
CA SER A 293 61.47 -10.56 -34.26
C SER A 293 62.07 -9.32 -34.88
N TYR A 294 61.22 -8.48 -35.49
CA TYR A 294 61.66 -7.32 -36.25
C TYR A 294 60.85 -6.08 -35.87
N LEU A 295 61.49 -4.92 -35.92
CA LEU A 295 60.83 -3.61 -35.86
C LEU A 295 61.23 -2.80 -37.08
N ALA A 296 60.26 -2.36 -37.88
CA ALA A 296 60.50 -1.50 -39.03
C ALA A 296 59.79 -0.16 -38.84
N ILE A 297 60.53 0.95 -39.03
CA ILE A 297 60.00 2.31 -38.93
C ILE A 297 60.24 3.04 -40.25
N GLN A 298 59.16 3.52 -40.86
CA GLN A 298 59.19 4.30 -42.09
C GLN A 298 59.52 5.78 -41.80
N ALA A 299 60.09 6.48 -42.78
CA ALA A 299 60.40 7.90 -42.69
C ALA A 299 59.19 8.83 -42.38
N ASN A 300 57.96 8.39 -42.67
CA ASN A 300 56.72 9.11 -42.37
C ASN A 300 56.15 8.80 -40.96
N GLY A 301 56.85 8.00 -40.15
CA GLY A 301 56.47 7.68 -38.78
C GLY A 301 55.52 6.48 -38.63
N ILE A 302 55.26 5.73 -39.70
CA ILE A 302 54.53 4.45 -39.60
C ILE A 302 55.49 3.36 -39.13
N ALA A 303 55.07 2.59 -38.12
CA ALA A 303 55.85 1.49 -37.57
C ALA A 303 55.16 0.14 -37.79
N TYR A 304 55.96 -0.90 -37.95
CA TYR A 304 55.53 -2.29 -38.13
C TYR A 304 56.32 -3.19 -37.19
N ILE A 305 55.62 -4.15 -36.57
CA ILE A 305 56.23 -5.26 -35.84
C ILE A 305 56.20 -6.47 -36.77
N GLY A 306 57.37 -7.06 -36.99
CA GLY A 306 57.55 -8.20 -37.87
C GLY A 306 57.95 -9.44 -37.09
N TRP A 307 57.60 -10.60 -37.62
CA TRP A 307 58.13 -11.86 -37.14
C TRP A 307 58.37 -12.81 -38.31
N SER A 308 59.31 -13.72 -38.12
CA SER A 308 59.60 -14.82 -39.05
C SER A 308 59.79 -16.11 -38.26
N ASN A 309 59.39 -17.23 -38.84
CA ASN A 309 59.60 -18.57 -38.30
C ASN A 309 60.49 -19.46 -39.18
N THR A 310 60.64 -19.10 -40.47
CA THR A 310 61.53 -19.78 -41.43
C THR A 310 61.97 -18.77 -42.49
N PRO A 311 63.17 -18.90 -43.10
CA PRO A 311 63.67 -17.91 -44.06
C PRO A 311 62.80 -17.86 -45.33
N ALA A 312 62.21 -19.00 -45.73
CA ALA A 312 61.39 -19.13 -46.93
C ALA A 312 60.08 -18.31 -46.86
N ASN A 313 59.57 -18.05 -45.65
CA ASN A 313 58.37 -17.25 -45.44
C ASN A 313 58.64 -15.74 -45.40
N GLY A 314 59.93 -15.33 -45.41
CA GLY A 314 60.31 -13.95 -45.20
C GLY A 314 59.89 -13.43 -43.82
N VAL A 315 59.59 -12.14 -43.73
CA VAL A 315 59.07 -11.48 -42.52
C VAL A 315 57.60 -11.13 -42.71
N LEU A 316 56.75 -11.57 -41.79
CA LEU A 316 55.34 -11.21 -41.72
C LEU A 316 55.18 -9.96 -40.86
N TRP A 317 54.59 -8.90 -41.42
CA TRP A 317 54.47 -7.60 -40.76
C TRP A 317 53.06 -7.31 -40.27
N THR A 318 52.97 -6.74 -39.08
CA THR A 318 51.74 -6.16 -38.52
C THR A 318 51.98 -4.68 -38.22
N GLN A 319 51.09 -3.82 -38.68
CA GLN A 319 51.21 -2.37 -38.49
C GLN A 319 50.87 -1.96 -37.06
N VAL A 320 51.60 -0.98 -36.51
CA VAL A 320 51.31 -0.36 -35.22
C VAL A 320 50.44 0.87 -35.42
N TYR A 321 49.30 0.92 -34.73
CA TYR A 321 48.43 2.09 -34.73
C TYR A 321 48.91 3.16 -33.75
N THR A 322 48.81 4.44 -34.15
CA THR A 322 49.22 5.59 -33.34
C THR A 322 48.18 6.71 -33.43
N ALA A 323 48.30 7.77 -32.63
CA ALA A 323 47.39 8.91 -32.73
C ALA A 323 47.39 9.61 -34.11
N LYS A 324 48.51 9.53 -34.87
CA LYS A 324 48.60 10.06 -36.25
C LYS A 324 48.19 9.05 -37.32
N ASN A 325 48.02 7.78 -36.95
CA ASN A 325 47.56 6.70 -37.81
C ASN A 325 46.64 5.77 -36.99
N PRO A 326 45.44 6.25 -36.62
CA PRO A 326 44.52 5.49 -35.76
C PRO A 326 43.92 4.30 -36.51
N PRO A 327 43.49 3.23 -35.81
CA PRO A 327 42.74 2.16 -36.45
C PRO A 327 41.39 2.68 -36.94
N THR A 328 40.89 2.13 -38.04
CA THR A 328 39.49 2.30 -38.42
C THR A 328 38.59 1.46 -37.50
N ALA A 329 37.29 1.77 -37.46
CA ALA A 329 36.34 0.99 -36.65
C ALA A 329 36.28 -0.49 -37.09
N ALA A 330 36.54 -0.76 -38.37
CA ALA A 330 36.64 -2.12 -38.92
C ALA A 330 37.90 -2.85 -38.42
N ASP A 331 39.00 -2.13 -38.19
CA ASP A 331 40.28 -2.74 -37.79
C ASP A 331 40.27 -3.28 -36.34
N ILE A 332 39.33 -2.84 -35.50
CA ILE A 332 39.29 -3.20 -34.06
C ILE A 332 37.92 -3.70 -33.57
N ASN A 333 36.96 -3.93 -34.47
CA ASN A 333 35.58 -4.30 -34.10
C ASN A 333 34.94 -3.33 -33.07
N ALA A 334 35.24 -2.04 -33.14
CA ALA A 334 34.69 -1.06 -32.20
C ALA A 334 33.22 -0.73 -32.51
N ALA A 335 32.41 -0.56 -31.48
CA ALA A 335 31.03 -0.10 -31.62
C ALA A 335 30.97 1.31 -32.24
N ASP A 336 30.07 1.50 -33.21
CA ASP A 336 29.89 2.80 -33.88
C ASP A 336 29.30 3.82 -32.91
N VAL A 337 30.11 4.82 -32.54
CA VAL A 337 29.71 5.95 -31.67
C VAL A 337 28.55 6.78 -32.24
N ARG A 338 28.21 6.61 -33.52
CA ARG A 338 27.00 7.17 -34.16
C ARG A 338 25.69 6.56 -33.65
N ASN A 339 25.76 5.43 -32.95
CA ASN A 339 24.62 4.68 -32.41
C ASN A 339 24.57 4.71 -30.87
N ASN A 340 25.26 5.64 -30.22
CA ASN A 340 25.16 5.82 -28.78
C ASN A 340 23.77 6.34 -28.36
N PHE A 341 23.27 5.85 -27.23
CA PHE A 341 22.02 6.25 -26.54
C PHE A 341 22.04 7.72 -26.02
N ALA A 342 22.75 8.63 -26.67
CA ALA A 342 22.69 10.05 -26.37
C ALA A 342 22.09 10.76 -27.59
N ALA A 343 20.85 11.23 -27.47
CA ALA A 343 20.23 12.06 -28.50
C ALA A 343 21.20 13.20 -28.88
N ARG A 344 21.48 13.35 -30.19
CA ARG A 344 22.37 14.35 -30.81
C ARG A 344 23.90 14.18 -30.67
N MET A 345 24.45 13.15 -30.00
CA MET A 345 25.93 13.02 -29.86
C MET A 345 26.63 12.25 -31.00
N GLY A 346 25.89 11.71 -31.97
CA GLY A 346 26.45 10.88 -33.06
C GLY A 346 25.89 11.25 -34.44
N VAL A 347 24.69 10.76 -34.75
CA VAL A 347 23.93 11.12 -35.96
C VAL A 347 22.71 11.93 -35.53
N SER A 348 22.53 13.12 -36.11
CA SER A 348 21.34 13.94 -35.86
C SER A 348 20.10 13.21 -36.40
N ARG A 349 19.32 12.64 -35.49
CA ARG A 349 18.05 11.95 -35.77
C ARG A 349 16.93 12.79 -35.18
N VAL A 350 16.31 13.62 -36.02
CA VAL A 350 15.22 14.53 -35.62
C VAL A 350 13.96 14.14 -36.38
N LEU A 351 12.88 13.94 -35.64
CA LEU A 351 11.58 13.62 -36.17
C LEU A 351 10.72 14.89 -36.22
N THR A 352 10.37 15.32 -37.43
CA THR A 352 9.55 16.52 -37.70
C THR A 352 8.41 16.19 -38.65
N GLY A 353 7.27 16.88 -38.52
CA GLY A 353 6.12 16.64 -39.40
C GLY A 353 5.56 15.22 -39.29
N ASN A 354 5.02 14.68 -40.38
CA ASN A 354 4.28 13.41 -40.39
C ASN A 354 5.10 12.16 -40.76
N ASN A 355 6.42 12.23 -40.68
CA ASN A 355 7.29 11.12 -41.07
C ASN A 355 7.60 10.20 -39.89
N ALA A 356 7.67 8.89 -40.14
CA ALA A 356 8.16 7.90 -39.19
C ALA A 356 9.71 7.88 -39.14
N PRO A 357 10.33 7.31 -38.10
CA PRO A 357 11.78 7.06 -38.05
C PRO A 357 12.28 6.32 -39.30
N THR A 358 13.43 6.74 -39.82
CA THR A 358 14.07 6.13 -41.01
C THR A 358 15.24 5.20 -40.68
N SER A 359 15.63 5.13 -39.42
CA SER A 359 16.63 4.20 -38.90
C SER A 359 16.35 3.85 -37.43
N ALA A 360 16.80 2.67 -37.00
CA ALA A 360 16.77 2.30 -35.60
C ALA A 360 17.70 3.21 -34.77
N GLY A 361 17.35 3.42 -33.50
CA GLY A 361 18.10 4.26 -32.57
C GLY A 361 17.22 5.27 -31.85
N MET A 362 17.88 6.26 -31.24
CA MET A 362 17.21 7.33 -30.48
C MET A 362 17.00 8.57 -31.34
N TRP A 363 15.79 9.12 -31.28
CA TRP A 363 15.31 10.26 -32.06
C TRP A 363 14.85 11.38 -31.14
N SER A 364 15.24 12.62 -31.47
CA SER A 364 14.61 13.83 -30.93
C SER A 364 13.29 14.05 -31.65
N VAL A 365 12.19 14.21 -30.91
CA VAL A 365 10.88 14.52 -31.51
C VAL A 365 10.67 16.03 -31.42
N GLU A 366 10.65 16.69 -32.58
CA GLU A 366 10.58 18.14 -32.69
C GLU A 366 9.45 18.53 -33.63
N ASN A 367 8.29 18.87 -33.07
CA ASN A 367 7.08 19.20 -33.81
C ASN A 367 6.66 18.10 -34.82
N SER A 368 6.64 16.84 -34.37
CA SER A 368 6.17 15.71 -35.19
C SER A 368 4.67 15.49 -35.01
N SER A 369 3.93 15.39 -36.11
CA SER A 369 2.53 14.95 -36.12
C SER A 369 2.37 13.43 -36.20
N TRP A 370 3.46 12.70 -36.50
CA TRP A 370 3.47 11.24 -36.52
C TRP A 370 3.64 10.64 -35.12
N ALA A 371 4.44 11.28 -34.27
CA ALA A 371 4.68 10.84 -32.90
C ALA A 371 3.43 11.01 -32.01
N GLY A 372 3.38 10.29 -30.89
CA GLY A 372 2.23 10.31 -29.98
C GLY A 372 2.00 11.66 -29.31
N THR A 373 3.07 12.45 -29.16
CA THR A 373 3.03 13.89 -28.87
C THR A 373 4.02 14.63 -29.77
N THR A 374 3.77 15.92 -30.00
CA THR A 374 4.58 16.77 -30.88
C THR A 374 6.02 16.98 -30.43
N TRP A 375 6.31 16.77 -29.13
CA TRP A 375 7.63 16.97 -28.54
C TRP A 375 8.00 15.83 -27.59
N GLY A 376 9.27 15.46 -27.57
CA GLY A 376 9.80 14.43 -26.67
C GLY A 376 11.03 13.71 -27.20
N SER A 377 11.28 12.51 -26.71
CA SER A 377 12.33 11.60 -27.18
C SER A 377 11.72 10.26 -27.55
N LEU A 378 12.18 9.67 -28.66
CA LEU A 378 11.66 8.42 -29.19
C LEU A 378 12.79 7.41 -29.35
N ILE A 379 12.57 6.19 -28.86
CA ILE A 379 13.39 5.03 -29.18
C ILE A 379 12.66 4.22 -30.25
N CYS A 380 13.35 3.97 -31.36
CA CYS A 380 12.90 3.08 -32.41
C CYS A 380 13.82 1.87 -32.47
N THR A 381 13.27 0.66 -32.33
CA THR A 381 14.01 -0.59 -32.49
C THR A 381 13.31 -1.50 -33.50
N THR A 382 14.07 -2.47 -33.99
CA THR A 382 13.60 -3.50 -34.92
C THR A 382 14.23 -4.84 -34.55
N ASN A 383 13.57 -5.94 -34.92
CA ASN A 383 14.11 -7.30 -34.86
C ASN A 383 14.92 -7.68 -36.12
N SER A 384 15.27 -6.71 -36.97
CA SER A 384 16.00 -6.88 -38.24
C SER A 384 17.19 -5.91 -38.34
N SER A 385 17.95 -5.98 -39.43
CA SER A 385 19.00 -5.02 -39.77
C SER A 385 18.50 -3.74 -40.44
N ASP A 386 17.18 -3.63 -40.68
CA ASP A 386 16.52 -2.54 -41.41
C ASP A 386 15.11 -2.26 -40.86
N LEU A 387 14.49 -1.14 -41.25
CA LEU A 387 13.12 -0.79 -40.86
C LEU A 387 12.04 -1.34 -41.82
N SER A 388 12.27 -2.43 -42.55
CA SER A 388 11.28 -2.93 -43.51
C SER A 388 10.14 -3.67 -42.82
N THR A 389 8.95 -3.09 -42.86
CA THR A 389 7.72 -3.72 -42.33
C THR A 389 6.78 -4.11 -43.46
N LYS A 390 7.25 -4.96 -44.37
CA LYS A 390 6.35 -5.52 -45.40
C LYS A 390 5.46 -6.61 -44.78
N PRO A 391 4.22 -6.79 -45.27
CA PRO A 391 3.46 -8.00 -45.00
C PRO A 391 4.33 -9.24 -45.26
N ASP A 392 4.20 -10.26 -44.39
CA ASP A 392 4.84 -11.57 -44.51
C ASP A 392 6.35 -11.69 -44.24
N ASN A 393 7.01 -10.61 -43.77
CA ASN A 393 8.44 -10.64 -43.47
C ASN A 393 8.80 -10.98 -41.99
N GLN A 394 7.82 -11.19 -41.11
CA GLN A 394 8.02 -11.36 -39.65
C GLN A 394 8.89 -10.26 -39.01
N LYS A 395 8.81 -9.04 -39.57
CA LYS A 395 9.57 -7.88 -39.11
C LYS A 395 8.67 -6.96 -38.30
N PHE A 396 9.16 -6.54 -37.15
CA PHE A 396 8.48 -5.71 -36.17
C PHE A 396 9.29 -4.45 -35.90
N LEU A 397 8.59 -3.33 -35.82
CA LEU A 397 9.15 -2.09 -35.28
C LEU A 397 8.51 -1.82 -33.93
N HIS A 398 9.34 -1.48 -32.96
CA HIS A 398 8.92 -1.10 -31.63
C HIS A 398 9.27 0.36 -31.37
N TYR A 399 8.32 1.08 -30.80
CA TYR A 399 8.44 2.49 -30.52
C TYR A 399 8.13 2.75 -29.04
N LEU A 400 9.05 3.45 -28.38
CA LEU A 400 8.87 3.95 -27.01
C LEU A 400 9.14 5.44 -27.00
N GLN A 401 8.13 6.24 -26.68
CA GLN A 401 8.24 7.69 -26.62
C GLN A 401 8.13 8.18 -25.18
N ILE A 402 9.11 8.97 -24.75
CA ILE A 402 9.07 9.79 -23.54
C ILE A 402 8.60 11.19 -23.96
N THR A 403 7.55 11.68 -23.31
CA THR A 403 6.77 12.83 -23.79
C THR A 403 6.59 13.89 -22.73
N HIS A 404 6.40 15.13 -23.18
CA HIS A 404 5.92 16.24 -22.37
C HIS A 404 4.41 16.36 -22.59
N GLU A 405 3.63 15.75 -21.69
CA GLU A 405 2.17 15.77 -21.79
C GLU A 405 1.61 17.13 -21.35
N ALA A 406 0.35 17.39 -21.69
CA ALA A 406 -0.34 18.62 -21.33
C ALA A 406 -0.22 18.93 -19.82
N GLY A 407 0.07 20.19 -19.50
CA GLY A 407 0.32 20.63 -18.12
C GLY A 407 1.72 20.33 -17.59
N GLY A 408 2.68 19.97 -18.47
CA GLY A 408 4.07 19.74 -18.09
C GLY A 408 4.33 18.40 -17.40
N LYS A 409 3.43 17.43 -17.58
CA LYS A 409 3.52 16.11 -16.95
C LYS A 409 4.42 15.19 -17.78
N ALA A 410 5.18 14.33 -17.11
CA ALA A 410 5.90 13.25 -17.79
C ALA A 410 4.90 12.24 -18.35
N GLY A 411 5.04 11.87 -19.62
CA GLY A 411 4.25 10.82 -20.25
C GLY A 411 5.09 9.77 -20.93
N LEU A 412 4.53 8.57 -21.02
CA LEU A 412 5.12 7.44 -21.72
C LEU A 412 4.12 6.89 -22.73
N ARG A 413 4.58 6.66 -23.96
CA ARG A 413 3.75 6.11 -25.04
C ARG A 413 4.46 4.99 -25.76
N THR A 414 3.68 4.02 -26.20
CA THR A 414 4.16 2.87 -26.95
C THR A 414 3.40 2.77 -28.26
N ALA A 415 4.09 2.28 -29.28
CA ALA A 415 3.47 1.86 -30.52
C ALA A 415 4.28 0.73 -31.13
N ILE A 416 3.64 -0.05 -31.99
CA ILE A 416 4.29 -1.09 -32.78
C ILE A 416 3.87 -0.96 -34.23
N ASN A 417 4.76 -1.34 -35.14
CA ASN A 417 4.38 -1.66 -36.51
C ASN A 417 4.62 -3.16 -36.73
N VAL A 418 3.53 -3.89 -36.99
CA VAL A 418 3.54 -5.33 -37.21
C VAL A 418 3.21 -5.58 -38.66
N ASN A 419 4.19 -6.08 -39.44
CA ASN A 419 4.00 -6.47 -40.83
C ASN A 419 3.38 -5.36 -41.72
N GLY A 420 3.67 -4.10 -41.42
CA GLY A 420 3.19 -2.93 -42.17
C GLY A 420 2.00 -2.22 -41.53
N THR A 421 1.39 -2.83 -40.51
CA THR A 421 0.25 -2.25 -39.79
C THR A 421 0.73 -1.55 -38.53
N PHE A 422 0.58 -0.23 -38.49
CA PHE A 422 0.86 0.58 -37.30
C PHE A 422 -0.28 0.45 -36.28
N SER A 423 0.04 0.17 -35.02
CA SER A 423 -0.95 0.02 -33.94
C SER A 423 -1.66 1.32 -33.57
N GLY A 424 -1.11 2.47 -33.99
CA GLY A 424 -1.39 3.74 -33.33
C GLY A 424 -0.61 3.88 -32.02
N TRP A 425 -0.60 5.10 -31.48
CA TRP A 425 0.05 5.39 -30.21
C TRP A 425 -0.85 5.08 -29.03
N ASN A 426 -0.39 4.18 -28.16
CA ASN A 426 -1.00 3.90 -26.88
C ASN A 426 -0.30 4.68 -25.77
N ARG A 427 -1.07 5.22 -24.84
CA ARG A 427 -0.54 5.89 -23.65
C ARG A 427 -0.43 4.92 -22.50
N VAL A 428 0.66 5.02 -21.73
CA VAL A 428 0.83 4.32 -20.46
C VAL A 428 0.36 5.23 -19.33
N TYR A 429 -0.55 4.75 -18.48
CA TYR A 429 -1.06 5.50 -17.33
C TYR A 429 -0.08 5.44 -16.15
N THR A 430 0.00 6.54 -15.40
CA THR A 430 0.91 6.72 -14.24
C THR A 430 0.18 7.39 -13.07
N THR A 431 0.85 7.55 -11.93
CA THR A 431 0.29 8.28 -10.78
C THR A 431 -0.02 9.74 -11.08
N ASP A 432 0.77 10.37 -11.96
CA ASP A 432 0.60 11.77 -12.38
C ASP A 432 -0.37 11.92 -13.56
N TYR A 433 -0.60 10.83 -14.29
CA TYR A 433 -1.51 10.74 -15.42
C TYR A 433 -2.42 9.50 -15.29
N LYS A 434 -3.41 9.60 -14.39
CA LYS A 434 -4.37 8.53 -14.09
C LYS A 434 -5.39 8.35 -15.22
N PRO A 435 -5.91 7.12 -15.45
CA PRO A 435 -7.04 6.93 -16.35
C PRO A 435 -8.29 7.63 -15.79
N THR A 436 -9.11 8.17 -16.68
CA THR A 436 -10.48 8.57 -16.38
C THR A 436 -11.38 7.34 -16.27
N ALA A 437 -12.57 7.50 -15.70
CA ALA A 437 -13.55 6.41 -15.63
C ALA A 437 -13.91 5.90 -17.04
N ALA A 438 -14.01 6.81 -18.01
CA ALA A 438 -14.23 6.47 -19.41
C ALA A 438 -13.09 5.63 -20.02
N ASP A 439 -11.83 5.90 -19.65
CA ASP A 439 -10.67 5.18 -20.19
C ASP A 439 -10.63 3.70 -19.82
N VAL A 440 -11.31 3.31 -18.74
CA VAL A 440 -11.32 1.92 -18.22
C VAL A 440 -12.72 1.31 -18.16
N GLY A 441 -13.74 1.99 -18.69
CA GLY A 441 -15.13 1.53 -18.60
C GLY A 441 -15.67 1.45 -17.16
N ALA A 442 -15.19 2.32 -16.27
CA ALA A 442 -15.67 2.42 -14.89
C ALA A 442 -16.78 3.46 -14.75
N VAL A 443 -17.62 3.30 -13.71
CA VAL A 443 -18.68 4.24 -13.37
C VAL A 443 -18.09 5.50 -12.74
N ALA A 444 -18.49 6.68 -13.25
CA ALA A 444 -18.03 7.95 -12.72
C ALA A 444 -18.69 8.33 -11.38
N LYS A 445 -17.92 8.93 -10.47
CA LYS A 445 -18.43 9.46 -9.18
C LYS A 445 -19.40 10.63 -9.34
N ALA A 446 -19.30 11.36 -10.44
CA ALA A 446 -20.18 12.49 -10.75
C ALA A 446 -21.54 12.06 -11.34
N GLY A 447 -21.76 10.74 -11.50
CA GLY A 447 -22.91 10.17 -12.19
C GLY A 447 -22.51 9.61 -13.56
N ASP A 448 -23.24 8.59 -13.99
CA ASP A 448 -23.03 7.88 -15.25
C ASP A 448 -24.36 7.31 -15.76
N THR A 449 -24.43 6.98 -17.05
CA THR A 449 -25.57 6.27 -17.64
C THR A 449 -25.22 4.80 -17.83
N MET A 450 -25.71 3.95 -16.93
CA MET A 450 -25.54 2.50 -17.05
C MET A 450 -26.56 1.94 -18.06
N THR A 451 -26.10 1.50 -19.22
CA THR A 451 -26.94 0.89 -20.26
C THR A 451 -27.16 -0.62 -20.08
N GLY A 452 -26.41 -1.25 -19.15
CA GLY A 452 -26.51 -2.67 -18.80
C GLY A 452 -27.11 -2.91 -17.40
N GLN A 453 -27.30 -4.18 -17.04
CA GLN A 453 -27.79 -4.56 -15.72
C GLN A 453 -26.77 -4.21 -14.62
N LEU A 454 -27.21 -3.45 -13.61
CA LEU A 454 -26.47 -3.26 -12.37
C LEU A 454 -26.85 -4.35 -11.37
N ILE A 455 -25.93 -5.29 -11.11
CA ILE A 455 -26.08 -6.29 -10.04
C ILE A 455 -25.50 -5.69 -8.77
N ALA A 456 -26.35 -5.20 -7.87
CA ALA A 456 -25.97 -4.71 -6.55
C ALA A 456 -26.43 -5.73 -5.49
N PRO A 457 -25.55 -6.63 -4.98
CA PRO A 457 -25.94 -7.68 -4.04
C PRO A 457 -26.52 -7.13 -2.74
N SER A 458 -26.05 -5.96 -2.32
CA SER A 458 -26.65 -5.18 -1.23
C SER A 458 -26.28 -3.71 -1.40
N VAL A 459 -27.18 -2.83 -0.98
CA VAL A 459 -26.89 -1.41 -0.73
C VAL A 459 -26.94 -1.24 0.78
N ALA A 460 -25.78 -1.09 1.42
CA ALA A 460 -25.66 -1.00 2.87
C ALA A 460 -24.91 0.26 3.28
N THR A 461 -25.36 0.90 4.36
CA THR A 461 -24.54 1.90 5.06
C THR A 461 -23.47 1.20 5.87
N THR A 462 -22.36 1.91 6.13
CA THR A 462 -21.27 1.40 6.97
C THR A 462 -21.80 0.93 8.34
N PRO A 463 -21.39 -0.25 8.84
CA PRO A 463 -21.78 -0.69 10.18
C PRO A 463 -21.47 0.38 11.24
N GLY A 464 -22.44 0.69 12.09
CA GLY A 464 -22.31 1.73 13.12
C GLY A 464 -22.55 3.16 12.62
N ALA A 465 -22.68 3.38 11.31
CA ALA A 465 -23.14 4.67 10.79
C ALA A 465 -24.67 4.78 10.92
N ILE A 466 -25.14 5.99 11.22
CA ILE A 466 -26.57 6.33 11.12
C ILE A 466 -26.99 6.09 9.65
N PRO A 467 -28.08 5.32 9.38
CA PRO A 467 -28.55 5.09 8.02
C PRO A 467 -28.77 6.40 7.27
N TRP A 468 -28.34 6.43 6.00
CA TRP A 468 -28.46 7.62 5.16
C TRP A 468 -29.93 8.05 5.03
N GLY A 469 -30.23 9.28 5.44
CA GLY A 469 -31.58 9.85 5.46
C GLY A 469 -32.31 9.84 6.80
N ALA A 470 -31.78 9.13 7.80
CA ALA A 470 -32.37 9.16 9.13
C ALA A 470 -32.20 10.53 9.80
N GLY A 471 -33.25 11.01 10.47
CA GLY A 471 -33.31 12.32 11.10
C GLY A 471 -34.68 12.59 11.69
N LEU A 472 -34.94 13.82 12.13
CA LEU A 472 -36.25 14.21 12.66
C LEU A 472 -37.32 14.17 11.54
N PHE A 473 -38.59 13.93 11.90
CA PHE A 473 -39.69 13.96 10.92
C PHE A 473 -39.77 15.31 10.18
N SER A 474 -39.48 16.42 10.86
CA SER A 474 -39.46 17.77 10.29
C SER A 474 -38.39 17.97 9.21
N GLU A 475 -37.35 17.13 9.19
CA GLU A 475 -36.22 17.23 8.25
C GLU A 475 -36.39 16.32 7.02
N GLN A 476 -37.43 15.47 6.99
CA GLN A 476 -37.60 14.48 5.92
C GLN A 476 -37.86 15.09 4.53
N LEU A 477 -38.20 16.38 4.44
CA LEU A 477 -38.26 17.11 3.16
C LEU A 477 -36.88 17.48 2.60
N ASN A 478 -35.86 17.56 3.45
CA ASN A 478 -34.51 18.02 3.09
C ASN A 478 -33.48 16.88 3.07
N ASN A 479 -33.79 15.75 3.70
CA ASN A 479 -32.90 14.58 3.76
C ASN A 479 -33.11 13.65 2.55
N GLN A 480 -32.15 12.75 2.31
CA GLN A 480 -32.16 11.80 1.20
C GLN A 480 -32.04 10.36 1.71
N ALA A 481 -32.67 9.40 1.05
CA ALA A 481 -32.53 7.95 1.31
C ALA A 481 -31.76 7.26 0.17
N PRO A 482 -31.32 5.99 0.33
CA PRO A 482 -30.63 5.26 -0.75
C PRO A 482 -31.41 5.19 -2.06
N PHE A 483 -32.74 5.08 -1.98
CA PHE A 483 -33.64 5.33 -3.10
C PHE A 483 -34.34 6.66 -2.86
N PHE A 484 -33.97 7.68 -3.62
CA PHE A 484 -34.47 9.04 -3.45
C PHE A 484 -34.77 9.66 -4.80
N GLN A 485 -35.95 10.27 -4.89
CA GLN A 485 -36.27 11.16 -5.99
C GLN A 485 -36.08 12.60 -5.49
N PRO A 486 -35.21 13.42 -6.12
CA PRO A 486 -35.11 14.84 -5.83
C PRO A 486 -36.46 15.53 -5.91
N ASN A 487 -36.61 16.64 -5.17
CA ASN A 487 -37.83 17.45 -5.17
C ASN A 487 -38.21 17.82 -6.61
N TRP A 488 -39.22 17.13 -7.14
CA TRP A 488 -39.73 17.38 -8.47
C TRP A 488 -40.89 18.36 -8.38
N GLN A 489 -40.66 19.56 -8.89
CA GLN A 489 -41.66 20.61 -8.98
C GLN A 489 -42.63 20.27 -10.12
N TRP A 490 -43.65 19.47 -9.82
CA TRP A 490 -44.64 19.04 -10.80
C TRP A 490 -45.45 20.25 -11.32
N PRO A 491 -45.47 20.52 -12.64
CA PRO A 491 -46.33 21.54 -13.21
C PRO A 491 -47.79 21.11 -13.12
N VAL A 492 -48.65 21.95 -12.56
CA VAL A 492 -50.10 21.67 -12.39
C VAL A 492 -50.83 21.79 -13.74
N THR A 493 -50.51 20.90 -14.67
CA THR A 493 -51.26 20.70 -15.92
C THR A 493 -52.28 19.60 -15.69
N SER A 494 -53.56 19.90 -15.92
CA SER A 494 -54.75 19.14 -15.51
C SER A 494 -54.59 17.62 -15.35
N GLY A 495 -55.13 17.08 -14.25
CA GLY A 495 -55.17 15.63 -13.98
C GLY A 495 -54.31 15.26 -12.77
N SER A 496 -54.48 14.03 -12.28
CA SER A 496 -53.61 13.47 -11.22
C SER A 496 -52.40 12.77 -11.85
N VAL A 497 -51.25 12.78 -11.20
CA VAL A 497 -50.02 12.13 -11.68
C VAL A 497 -49.53 11.12 -10.65
N TYR A 498 -49.36 9.87 -11.07
CA TYR A 498 -48.70 8.83 -10.28
C TYR A 498 -47.20 8.83 -10.57
N VAL A 499 -46.39 8.87 -9.52
CA VAL A 499 -44.94 8.90 -9.60
C VAL A 499 -44.37 7.65 -8.93
N PRO A 500 -43.89 6.65 -9.71
CA PRO A 500 -43.24 5.47 -9.15
C PRO A 500 -41.82 5.80 -8.68
N ILE A 501 -41.46 5.39 -7.46
CA ILE A 501 -40.08 5.45 -6.95
C ILE A 501 -39.36 4.14 -7.27
N VAL A 502 -40.05 3.00 -7.12
CA VAL A 502 -39.57 1.68 -7.53
C VAL A 502 -40.69 0.93 -8.26
N LYS A 503 -40.34 0.22 -9.34
CA LYS A 503 -41.29 -0.49 -10.20
C LYS A 503 -40.71 -1.78 -10.74
N GLY A 504 -41.50 -2.84 -10.68
CA GLY A 504 -41.25 -4.10 -11.38
C GLY A 504 -42.37 -4.39 -12.36
N VAL A 505 -42.01 -5.04 -13.47
CA VAL A 505 -42.99 -5.61 -14.41
C VAL A 505 -42.72 -7.10 -14.55
N SER A 506 -43.78 -7.89 -14.61
CA SER A 506 -43.69 -9.32 -14.86
C SER A 506 -44.88 -9.76 -15.70
N THR A 507 -44.65 -10.74 -16.57
CA THR A 507 -45.70 -11.39 -17.35
C THR A 507 -45.49 -12.88 -17.22
N ARG A 508 -46.56 -13.63 -16.99
CA ARG A 508 -46.48 -15.09 -16.90
C ARG A 508 -46.20 -15.65 -18.31
N GLN A 509 -45.01 -16.22 -18.49
CA GLN A 509 -44.56 -16.75 -19.77
C GLN A 509 -45.57 -17.79 -20.32
N GLY A 510 -46.04 -17.59 -21.55
CA GLY A 510 -46.98 -18.49 -22.22
C GLY A 510 -48.44 -18.42 -21.75
N GLN A 511 -48.79 -17.56 -20.78
CA GLN A 511 -50.14 -17.51 -20.19
C GLN A 511 -50.75 -16.11 -20.09
N GLY A 512 -50.01 -15.03 -20.35
CA GLY A 512 -50.52 -13.64 -20.26
C GLY A 512 -50.43 -13.09 -18.83
N TYR A 513 -51.26 -12.12 -18.47
CA TYR A 513 -51.24 -11.41 -17.16
C TYR A 513 -50.03 -10.49 -16.95
N PRO A 514 -49.77 -9.52 -17.87
CA PRO A 514 -48.76 -8.50 -17.61
C PRO A 514 -49.16 -7.72 -16.35
N THR A 515 -48.25 -7.65 -15.40
CA THR A 515 -48.48 -6.98 -14.11
C THR A 515 -47.34 -6.04 -13.83
N ALA A 516 -47.67 -4.76 -13.63
CA ALA A 516 -46.78 -3.78 -13.07
C ALA A 516 -47.09 -3.60 -11.58
N VAL A 517 -46.08 -3.75 -10.73
CA VAL A 517 -46.16 -3.46 -9.30
C VAL A 517 -45.21 -2.30 -9.01
N SER A 518 -45.71 -1.25 -8.37
CA SER A 518 -44.90 -0.09 -8.02
C SER A 518 -45.24 0.49 -6.66
N PHE A 519 -44.21 1.00 -6.01
CA PHE A 519 -44.30 1.82 -4.80
C PHE A 519 -43.94 3.25 -5.19
N GLY A 520 -44.81 4.19 -4.83
CA GLY A 520 -44.69 5.57 -5.25
C GLY A 520 -45.66 6.48 -4.53
N TYR A 521 -45.97 7.60 -5.17
CA TYR A 521 -46.95 8.55 -4.65
C TYR A 521 -47.85 9.10 -5.75
N LEU A 522 -49.08 9.45 -5.37
CA LEU A 522 -50.08 10.07 -6.23
C LEU A 522 -50.16 11.56 -5.90
N LEU A 523 -49.99 12.39 -6.91
CA LEU A 523 -50.26 13.83 -6.88
C LEU A 523 -51.69 14.05 -7.40
N SER A 524 -52.57 14.61 -6.58
CA SER A 524 -53.94 14.91 -7.01
C SER A 524 -53.95 16.06 -8.02
N GLY A 525 -54.95 16.08 -8.91
CA GLY A 525 -55.25 17.23 -9.76
C GLY A 525 -55.74 18.47 -9.00
N THR A 526 -55.99 18.35 -7.69
CA THR A 526 -56.32 19.44 -6.76
C THR A 526 -55.18 19.69 -5.78
N GLN A 527 -55.09 20.91 -5.23
CA GLN A 527 -54.07 21.25 -4.23
C GLN A 527 -54.11 20.27 -3.05
N SER A 528 -53.02 19.50 -2.89
CA SER A 528 -52.91 18.46 -1.87
C SER A 528 -51.45 18.04 -1.69
N PHE A 529 -51.13 17.45 -0.54
CA PHE A 529 -49.89 16.71 -0.34
C PHE A 529 -49.91 15.39 -1.12
N ALA A 530 -48.73 14.93 -1.52
CA ALA A 530 -48.55 13.65 -2.20
C ALA A 530 -49.05 12.48 -1.32
N GLN A 531 -49.77 11.53 -1.94
CA GLN A 531 -50.35 10.38 -1.24
C GLN A 531 -49.48 9.14 -1.49
N ALA A 532 -48.87 8.58 -0.46
CA ALA A 532 -48.07 7.36 -0.59
C ALA A 532 -48.95 6.18 -1.02
N CYS A 533 -48.52 5.42 -2.01
CA CYS A 533 -49.32 4.33 -2.57
C CYS A 533 -48.52 3.12 -3.07
N ILE A 534 -49.19 1.97 -2.97
CA ILE A 534 -48.84 0.73 -3.66
C ILE A 534 -49.84 0.60 -4.81
N HIS A 535 -49.33 0.59 -6.05
CA HIS A 535 -50.16 0.46 -7.25
C HIS A 535 -49.84 -0.84 -7.98
N VAL A 536 -50.91 -1.53 -8.37
CA VAL A 536 -50.84 -2.73 -9.20
C VAL A 536 -51.69 -2.50 -10.43
N LYS A 537 -51.05 -2.49 -11.61
CA LYS A 537 -51.70 -2.38 -12.91
C LYS A 537 -51.49 -3.64 -13.72
N GLY A 538 -52.59 -4.28 -14.11
CA GLY A 538 -52.62 -5.30 -15.14
C GLY A 538 -53.34 -4.82 -16.40
N ASP A 539 -53.56 -5.75 -17.33
CA ASP A 539 -54.43 -5.55 -18.49
C ASP A 539 -55.90 -5.29 -18.06
N ASN A 540 -56.40 -6.05 -17.07
CA ASN A 540 -57.77 -5.95 -16.54
C ASN A 540 -57.82 -5.70 -15.01
N ALA A 541 -56.70 -5.38 -14.38
CA ALA A 541 -56.62 -5.07 -12.95
C ALA A 541 -56.06 -3.66 -12.72
N ASP A 542 -56.65 -2.90 -11.80
CA ASP A 542 -56.17 -1.56 -11.44
C ASP A 542 -56.50 -1.29 -9.96
N PHE A 543 -55.54 -1.56 -9.09
CA PHE A 543 -55.72 -1.46 -7.65
C PHE A 543 -54.68 -0.53 -7.04
N ASN A 544 -55.17 0.44 -6.26
CA ASN A 544 -54.35 1.43 -5.58
C ASN A 544 -54.66 1.43 -4.07
N TRP A 545 -53.72 0.95 -3.27
CA TRP A 545 -53.75 1.11 -1.82
C TRP A 545 -53.00 2.38 -1.47
N ARG A 546 -53.69 3.38 -0.93
CA ARG A 546 -53.10 4.70 -0.67
C ARG A 546 -53.36 5.20 0.74
N PHE A 547 -52.36 5.88 1.28
CA PHE A 547 -52.43 6.65 2.52
C PHE A 547 -52.54 8.13 2.14
N ASP A 548 -53.68 8.73 2.45
CA ASP A 548 -53.93 10.13 2.14
C ASP A 548 -53.36 11.03 3.24
N ALA A 549 -52.26 11.71 2.94
CA ALA A 549 -51.60 12.64 3.85
C ALA A 549 -52.47 13.87 4.21
N ASN A 550 -53.53 14.15 3.45
CA ASN A 550 -54.38 15.33 3.67
C ASN A 550 -55.49 15.05 4.69
N SER A 551 -56.07 13.85 4.64
CA SER A 551 -57.17 13.45 5.53
C SER A 551 -56.76 12.46 6.61
N GLY A 552 -55.59 11.84 6.50
CA GLY A 552 -55.17 10.72 7.34
C GLY A 552 -55.85 9.38 7.00
N ASN A 553 -56.69 9.35 5.95
CA ASN A 553 -57.45 8.16 5.58
C ASN A 553 -56.60 7.12 4.84
N PHE A 554 -56.92 5.85 5.06
CA PHE A 554 -56.43 4.73 4.26
C PHE A 554 -57.50 4.31 3.25
N TYR A 555 -57.17 4.31 1.96
CA TYR A 555 -58.04 3.81 0.91
C TYR A 555 -57.59 2.41 0.49
N CYS A 556 -58.48 1.43 0.66
CA CYS A 556 -58.32 0.06 0.20
C CYS A 556 -59.44 -0.26 -0.80
N PRO A 557 -59.12 -0.65 -2.05
CA PRO A 557 -60.14 -0.94 -3.05
C PRO A 557 -60.86 -2.28 -2.83
N GLY A 558 -60.44 -3.08 -1.85
CA GLY A 558 -61.06 -4.35 -1.47
C GLY A 558 -61.23 -4.49 0.05
N GLY A 559 -61.58 -5.69 0.52
CA GLY A 559 -61.71 -5.97 1.95
C GLY A 559 -60.37 -5.92 2.69
N VAL A 560 -60.42 -5.58 3.99
CA VAL A 560 -59.25 -5.57 4.89
C VAL A 560 -59.26 -6.84 5.73
N TYR A 561 -58.25 -7.69 5.56
CA TYR A 561 -58.09 -8.94 6.29
C TYR A 561 -57.17 -8.72 7.49
N ALA A 562 -57.72 -8.85 8.71
CA ALA A 562 -57.01 -8.72 9.98
C ALA A 562 -57.07 -10.05 10.74
N ALA A 563 -56.08 -10.92 10.47
CA ALA A 563 -56.08 -12.31 10.92
C ALA A 563 -57.39 -13.03 10.53
N GLY A 564 -58.19 -13.47 11.51
CA GLY A 564 -59.48 -14.13 11.27
C GLY A 564 -60.66 -13.17 11.06
N ALA A 565 -60.46 -11.86 11.15
CA ALA A 565 -61.51 -10.87 10.94
C ALA A 565 -61.38 -10.21 9.56
N ILE A 566 -62.51 -9.87 8.93
CA ILE A 566 -62.53 -9.21 7.63
C ILE A 566 -63.47 -8.01 7.70
N PHE A 567 -62.97 -6.84 7.31
CA PHE A 567 -63.80 -5.68 7.00
C PHE A 567 -64.15 -5.72 5.51
N HIS A 568 -65.43 -5.85 5.20
CA HIS A 568 -65.93 -6.06 3.84
C HIS A 568 -66.24 -4.73 3.15
N VAL A 569 -66.30 -4.77 1.82
CA VAL A 569 -66.59 -3.59 0.98
C VAL A 569 -68.02 -3.06 1.14
N ASP A 570 -68.94 -3.87 1.68
CA ASP A 570 -70.30 -3.48 2.03
C ASP A 570 -70.41 -2.84 3.44
N GLY A 571 -69.29 -2.71 4.14
CA GLY A 571 -69.20 -2.17 5.50
C GLY A 571 -69.42 -3.21 6.62
N ASN A 572 -69.64 -4.49 6.28
CA ASN A 572 -69.83 -5.54 7.26
C ASN A 572 -68.49 -6.01 7.87
N ILE A 573 -68.56 -6.66 9.02
CA ILE A 573 -67.41 -7.27 9.68
C ILE A 573 -67.69 -8.76 9.88
N THR A 574 -66.80 -9.62 9.37
CA THR A 574 -66.78 -11.05 9.73
C THR A 574 -65.76 -11.27 10.83
N GLY A 575 -66.07 -12.14 11.79
CA GLY A 575 -65.10 -12.61 12.76
C GLY A 575 -65.62 -13.75 13.63
N ASN A 576 -64.69 -14.52 14.21
CA ASN A 576 -65.02 -15.69 15.02
C ASN A 576 -65.86 -15.34 16.27
N ILE A 577 -65.71 -14.13 16.84
CA ILE A 577 -66.53 -13.66 17.98
C ILE A 577 -68.02 -13.60 17.62
N TRP A 578 -68.34 -13.31 16.36
CA TRP A 578 -69.72 -13.22 15.87
C TRP A 578 -70.24 -14.55 15.30
N GLY A 579 -69.36 -15.53 15.07
CA GLY A 579 -69.71 -16.77 14.36
C GLY A 579 -70.05 -16.57 12.88
N GLY A 580 -69.57 -15.48 12.27
CA GLY A 580 -69.93 -15.08 10.90
C GLY A 580 -69.98 -13.55 10.75
N TYR A 581 -70.93 -13.05 9.96
CA TYR A 581 -71.17 -11.61 9.82
C TYR A 581 -71.75 -11.01 11.10
N LEU A 582 -71.20 -9.86 11.52
CA LEU A 582 -71.70 -9.06 12.63
C LEU A 582 -73.17 -8.68 12.42
N SER A 583 -73.57 -8.33 11.20
CA SER A 583 -74.97 -8.01 10.89
C SER A 583 -75.93 -9.16 11.21
N ASN A 584 -75.56 -10.41 10.89
CA ASN A 584 -76.36 -11.59 11.21
C ASN A 584 -76.45 -11.80 12.73
N TRP A 585 -75.32 -11.64 13.43
CA TRP A 585 -75.30 -11.75 14.89
C TRP A 585 -76.22 -10.70 15.53
N LEU A 586 -76.13 -9.43 15.12
CA LEU A 586 -76.98 -8.34 15.61
C LEU A 586 -78.47 -8.60 15.35
N ASN A 587 -78.83 -9.01 14.13
CA ASN A 587 -80.22 -9.32 13.78
C ASN A 587 -80.77 -10.44 14.66
N ASN A 588 -79.99 -11.50 14.93
CA ASN A 588 -80.42 -12.58 15.82
C ASN A 588 -80.62 -12.10 17.27
N GLN A 589 -79.74 -11.23 17.78
CA GLN A 589 -79.90 -10.66 19.12
C GLN A 589 -81.15 -9.77 19.22
N PHE A 590 -81.44 -8.96 18.20
CA PHE A 590 -82.64 -8.11 18.19
C PHE A 590 -83.93 -8.91 18.09
N VAL A 591 -83.98 -9.94 17.25
CA VAL A 591 -85.14 -10.85 17.19
C VAL A 591 -85.38 -11.54 18.54
N ALA A 592 -84.33 -12.03 19.20
CA ALA A 592 -84.46 -12.67 20.52
C ALA A 592 -85.01 -11.69 21.58
N ARG A 593 -84.54 -10.43 21.56
CA ARG A 593 -85.07 -9.37 22.44
C ARG A 593 -86.55 -9.10 22.15
N ASP A 594 -86.91 -8.89 20.90
CA ASP A 594 -88.27 -8.48 20.52
C ASP A 594 -89.27 -9.60 20.82
N ASN A 595 -88.92 -10.87 20.59
CA ASN A 595 -89.73 -12.01 21.02
C ASN A 595 -89.96 -12.05 22.54
N ASN A 596 -88.95 -11.75 23.35
CA ASN A 596 -89.08 -11.66 24.81
C ASN A 596 -89.92 -10.47 25.28
N ILE A 597 -89.99 -9.39 24.51
CA ILE A 597 -90.85 -8.24 24.80
C ILE A 597 -92.29 -8.56 24.42
N ASN A 598 -92.50 -9.14 23.23
CA ASN A 598 -93.82 -9.47 22.69
C ASN A 598 -94.60 -10.50 23.54
N THR A 599 -93.91 -11.28 24.39
CA THR A 599 -94.55 -12.20 25.33
C THR A 599 -95.01 -11.54 26.64
N ARG A 600 -94.64 -10.29 26.89
CA ARG A 600 -95.07 -9.54 28.08
C ARG A 600 -96.42 -8.88 27.81
N ALA A 601 -97.30 -8.86 28.81
CA ALA A 601 -98.55 -8.13 28.74
C ALA A 601 -98.27 -6.63 28.53
N THR A 602 -98.89 -6.02 27.52
CA THR A 602 -98.75 -4.57 27.28
C THR A 602 -99.44 -3.78 28.40
N TRP A 603 -98.98 -2.55 28.64
CA TRP A 603 -99.59 -1.68 29.64
C TRP A 603 -101.09 -1.47 29.39
N ASP A 604 -101.48 -1.34 28.12
CA ASP A 604 -102.88 -1.27 27.66
C ASP A 604 -103.66 -2.55 27.98
N TYR A 605 -103.11 -3.73 27.66
CA TYR A 605 -103.75 -5.02 27.99
C TYR A 605 -103.99 -5.16 29.50
N VAL A 606 -102.99 -4.79 30.31
CA VAL A 606 -103.14 -4.84 31.78
C VAL A 606 -104.17 -3.81 32.25
N ASN A 607 -104.29 -2.63 31.62
CA ASN A 607 -105.24 -1.58 32.02
C ASN A 607 -106.68 -1.97 31.74
N GLN A 608 -106.87 -2.62 30.60
CA GLN A 608 -108.19 -3.00 30.14
C GLN A 608 -108.73 -4.23 30.89
N ASN A 609 -107.88 -5.19 31.24
CA ASN A 609 -108.34 -6.52 31.69
C ASN A 609 -108.17 -6.79 33.19
N PHE A 610 -107.33 -6.04 33.90
CA PHE A 610 -107.05 -6.28 35.32
C PHE A 610 -107.58 -5.17 36.21
N VAL A 611 -107.88 -5.50 37.47
CA VAL A 611 -108.27 -4.52 38.49
C VAL A 611 -107.11 -3.60 38.78
N ARG A 612 -107.32 -2.30 38.59
CA ARG A 612 -106.31 -1.26 38.84
C ARG A 612 -106.43 -0.62 40.20
N ASP A 613 -107.64 -0.61 40.77
CA ASP A 613 -107.90 -0.02 42.08
C ASP A 613 -109.23 -0.54 42.66
N ILE A 614 -109.43 -0.39 43.97
CA ILE A 614 -110.64 -0.79 44.71
C ILE A 614 -111.09 0.36 45.61
N ARG A 615 -112.40 0.64 45.65
CA ARG A 615 -112.98 1.65 46.54
C ARG A 615 -114.34 1.25 47.10
N LEU A 616 -114.82 1.98 48.10
CA LEU A 616 -116.19 1.89 48.60
C LEU A 616 -117.06 3.01 47.99
N ALA A 617 -118.27 2.68 47.55
CA ALA A 617 -119.22 3.64 46.98
C ALA A 617 -119.91 4.50 48.06
N SER A 618 -120.94 5.25 47.65
CA SER A 618 -121.81 5.98 48.55
C SER A 618 -122.50 5.04 49.55
N ARG A 619 -122.78 5.58 50.74
CA ARG A 619 -123.45 4.88 51.85
C ARG A 619 -124.93 4.68 51.50
N GLY A 620 -125.38 3.44 51.59
CA GLY A 620 -126.79 3.07 51.69
C GLY A 620 -127.14 2.63 53.11
N GLU A 621 -128.44 2.46 53.35
CA GLU A 621 -129.02 2.13 54.65
C GLU A 621 -130.03 0.99 54.50
N ILE A 622 -130.03 0.04 55.44
CA ILE A 622 -131.06 -0.99 55.56
C ILE A 622 -131.64 -0.91 56.97
N ILE A 623 -132.97 -0.92 57.05
CA ILE A 623 -133.70 -1.01 58.29
C ILE A 623 -133.79 -2.49 58.71
N THR A 624 -133.49 -2.80 59.96
CA THR A 624 -133.50 -4.17 60.51
C THR A 624 -134.39 -4.22 61.75
N ASP A 625 -135.37 -5.12 61.77
CA ASP A 625 -136.22 -5.35 62.94
C ASP A 625 -136.38 -6.85 63.21
N GLY A 626 -135.67 -7.34 64.22
CA GLY A 626 -135.78 -8.70 64.75
C GLY A 626 -135.35 -9.87 63.84
N ALA A 627 -135.20 -9.67 62.52
CA ALA A 627 -134.83 -10.70 61.56
C ALA A 627 -133.40 -10.55 61.02
N LEU A 628 -132.75 -11.67 60.69
CA LEU A 628 -131.45 -11.69 60.04
C LEU A 628 -131.56 -10.99 58.68
N THR A 629 -130.77 -9.93 58.48
CA THR A 629 -130.79 -9.09 57.29
C THR A 629 -129.39 -9.01 56.69
N GLU A 630 -129.24 -9.34 55.41
CA GLU A 630 -127.96 -9.29 54.70
C GLU A 630 -127.76 -7.97 53.95
N ALA A 631 -126.49 -7.57 53.77
CA ALA A 631 -126.15 -6.42 52.92
C ALA A 631 -126.59 -6.66 51.47
N PRO A 632 -126.91 -5.61 50.69
CA PRO A 632 -127.26 -5.78 49.29
C PRO A 632 -126.07 -6.33 48.51
N TRP A 633 -126.33 -7.06 47.43
CA TRP A 633 -125.28 -7.78 46.72
C TRP A 633 -124.16 -6.88 46.23
N GLY A 634 -122.92 -7.26 46.54
CA GLY A 634 -121.76 -6.45 46.23
C GLY A 634 -121.49 -5.31 47.19
N ALA A 635 -122.29 -5.17 48.24
CA ALA A 635 -122.02 -4.26 49.33
C ALA A 635 -121.36 -4.96 50.51
N VAL A 636 -120.56 -4.19 51.22
CA VAL A 636 -120.03 -4.55 52.52
C VAL A 636 -120.74 -3.70 53.58
N ILE A 637 -121.02 -4.29 54.74
CA ILE A 637 -121.48 -3.52 55.90
C ILE A 637 -120.31 -2.66 56.39
N THR A 638 -120.60 -1.38 56.57
CA THR A 638 -119.60 -0.38 56.99
C THR A 638 -119.92 0.27 58.32
N GLY A 639 -121.05 -0.08 58.94
CA GLY A 639 -121.48 0.36 60.27
C GLY A 639 -122.96 0.02 60.51
N GLY A 640 -123.48 0.29 61.70
CA GLY A 640 -124.90 0.10 62.03
C GLY A 640 -125.17 0.19 63.53
N ASN A 641 -126.44 0.30 63.92
CA ASN A 641 -126.94 0.21 65.29
C ASN A 641 -128.07 -0.85 65.39
N GLY A 642 -128.13 -1.58 66.50
CA GLY A 642 -129.16 -2.60 66.76
C GLY A 642 -130.49 -2.00 67.24
N ASN A 643 -131.57 -2.80 67.30
CA ASN A 643 -132.86 -2.37 67.86
C ASN A 643 -132.73 -2.18 69.39
N GLU A 644 -132.87 -0.93 69.85
CA GLU A 644 -132.78 -0.51 71.26
C GLU A 644 -134.18 -0.11 71.80
N GLY A 645 -135.06 -1.10 71.91
CA GLY A 645 -136.40 -0.94 72.50
C GLY A 645 -137.45 -0.50 71.48
N ASP A 646 -137.65 0.83 71.35
CA ASP A 646 -138.73 1.42 70.55
C ASP A 646 -138.25 2.01 69.20
N GLN A 647 -137.00 1.77 68.81
CA GLN A 647 -136.40 2.26 67.56
C GLN A 647 -136.11 1.13 66.58
N VAL A 648 -136.38 1.34 65.30
CA VAL A 648 -136.04 0.36 64.27
C VAL A 648 -134.52 0.34 64.06
N GLY A 649 -133.90 -0.84 64.07
CA GLY A 649 -132.46 -1.02 63.87
C GLY A 649 -132.03 -0.59 62.47
N ILE A 650 -130.78 -0.15 62.31
CA ILE A 650 -130.27 0.36 61.02
C ILE A 650 -128.85 -0.15 60.76
N MET A 651 -128.61 -0.72 59.58
CA MET A 651 -127.27 -1.06 59.08
C MET A 651 -126.87 -0.20 57.88
N LEU A 652 -125.63 0.29 57.89
CA LEU A 652 -125.04 1.07 56.81
C LEU A 652 -124.20 0.17 55.91
N PHE A 653 -124.48 0.17 54.61
CA PHE A 653 -123.71 -0.60 53.63
C PHE A 653 -123.08 0.31 52.58
N ARG A 654 -122.00 -0.14 51.95
CA ARG A 654 -121.41 0.51 50.78
C ARG A 654 -121.06 -0.53 49.74
N TYR A 655 -121.40 -0.27 48.48
CA TYR A 655 -120.98 -1.12 47.38
C TYR A 655 -119.45 -1.11 47.21
N LEU A 656 -118.82 -2.27 47.16
CA LEU A 656 -117.41 -2.42 46.81
C LEU A 656 -117.29 -2.23 45.30
N GLN A 657 -116.44 -1.30 44.86
CA GLN A 657 -116.21 -1.03 43.44
C GLN A 657 -114.77 -1.35 43.05
N LYS A 658 -114.59 -1.91 41.86
CA LYS A 658 -113.30 -2.16 41.22
C LYS A 658 -113.12 -1.27 39.99
N ASN A 659 -111.94 -0.66 39.85
CA ASN A 659 -111.57 0.05 38.62
C ASN A 659 -110.99 -0.95 37.62
N VAL A 660 -111.66 -1.09 36.48
CA VAL A 660 -111.19 -1.87 35.34
C VAL A 660 -111.43 -1.03 34.10
N ASN A 661 -110.42 -0.89 33.23
CA ASN A 661 -110.52 -0.09 32.01
C ASN A 661 -111.01 1.36 32.26
N GLY A 662 -110.52 2.00 33.33
CA GLY A 662 -110.89 3.37 33.71
C GLY A 662 -112.30 3.54 34.27
N ASN A 663 -113.13 2.50 34.24
CA ASN A 663 -114.52 2.51 34.73
C ASN A 663 -114.62 1.81 36.08
N TRP A 664 -115.51 2.32 36.94
CA TRP A 664 -115.78 1.74 38.25
C TRP A 664 -116.99 0.82 38.18
N TYR A 665 -116.77 -0.46 38.47
CA TYR A 665 -117.83 -1.47 38.50
C TYR A 665 -118.09 -1.90 39.93
N THR A 666 -119.35 -1.96 40.34
CA THR A 666 -119.73 -2.61 41.61
C THR A 666 -119.49 -4.12 41.49
N VAL A 667 -118.82 -4.71 42.47
CA VAL A 667 -118.52 -6.14 42.51
C VAL A 667 -119.84 -6.89 42.72
N ALA A 668 -120.31 -7.69 41.77
CA ALA A 668 -121.47 -8.56 41.97
C ALA A 668 -121.05 -9.89 42.62
N TYR A 669 -121.97 -10.53 43.35
CA TYR A 669 -121.83 -11.93 43.77
C TYR A 669 -121.95 -12.82 42.53
N ALA A 670 -121.05 -13.80 42.38
CA ALA A 670 -121.03 -14.72 41.25
C ALA A 670 -122.08 -15.83 41.43
#